data_AF-A0A2D5V636-F1
#
_entry.id   AF-A0A2D5V636-F1
#
_cell.length_a   1.000
_cell.length_b   1.000
_cell.length_c   1.000
_cell.angle_alpha   90.00
_cell.angle_beta   90.00
_cell.angle_gamma   90.00
#
_symmetry.space_group_name_H-M   'P 1'
#
loop_
_entity.id
_entity.type
_entity.pdbx_description
1 polymer ?
#
loop_
_entity_poly.entity_id
_entity_poly.type
_entity_poly.pdbx_seq_one_letter_code
_entity_poly.pdbx_strand_id
1 'polypeptide(L)'
;DSDGCSDTEPHKRYTSQCKSGSLNDCTGAIFNDNSAKNYMSYASCQDRLTNDQKNRSRAMLATSGISLLYSQGDESPNSTSGTLTSANCIPQSSSTATSGGYGGIMNFTIINEFSASSSNTQNDGGYVDFTTECLKTISLQEDSTYNFEITTWYNGHDYKGYIDFNNDGDFLDPNEEVFSGANPPNLNGANGTNTSTGNGTLTIPISNGTNILANTPLRLRIISELTSVTGTITDACYNPFYAQAEDYQLVINQATASLSADFTANNVNVCLGSSIIFSDASTGNPTSWIWNFGDGNSSTLQNPTHTYSSPGTYNVSLTISDGATTETETKTSLIIVSSSVNTQENITACNNYTWNSNTYSISGSYIDTLQTSFGCDSIVTLFLTINNGSNSQENITSCNNFLWNGINYSQSGTYADTLQTINGCDSIMTLILTINQNETSQENISTCNNYNWNGNTYTQSGSYLDTLQTVNGCDSIITLNLTISNYISSSENISSCNNYFWNGNNYTQSGTYVDTILVAGGCDSIVTLNLLINSPVSSTETISSCGNYNWNGNNYFQSGNYTDTLQSILGCDSIVTLILTLNSSIFSSETIITCDDYNWNGNNYTLSGNYVDTLSSISGCDSIVNLFLTVNHSASIIENITTCDIYNWNGNSYSQSGTYYDSLQTSNGCDSISVLNLIINPSVFGQENITSCNSFLWNGVIYSQTGNYNDTLQTSLGCDSIVTLNLIINNSLFVNDSATACNNFFWNGNNYLNSGLYTDTLLTSLGCDSIVSLHLTILENFILEDSVSACGSYLWGGVLIDSSGSYTDTLQSVNGCDSINILYLNINDNIGAPLTLELLLDDYCLETYWTVKDSQDSIWYNEGPYNCNPTGGGSQANTTIIKDIFLDESECYTFELNDYYGDGLGGSLWGGSDGSWTLKDFNNVIISQGQGDFGYSINQLFYVTQSIASSINNIENSNGQIYIFPNPFKNSTSVEIKNTRGPFNLEIFDISGRIIKTFNSNSNKFEINNINASSGIYWLRIKNKSNFKPIKLVIE
;
A
#
# COMPACT_ATOMS: atom_id res chain seq x y z
N ASP A 1 0.20 -47.32 -49.74
CA ASP A 1 -0.41 -47.69 -51.04
C ASP A 1 -0.31 -46.52 -52.03
N SER A 2 -1.40 -46.12 -52.71
CA SER A 2 -1.42 -45.01 -53.67
C SER A 2 -1.30 -43.60 -53.03
N ASP A 3 -1.10 -43.56 -51.72
CA ASP A 3 -1.00 -42.44 -50.80
C ASP A 3 0.43 -42.15 -50.32
N GLY A 4 1.42 -42.99 -50.68
CA GLY A 4 2.85 -42.78 -50.39
C GLY A 4 3.31 -43.02 -48.95
N CYS A 5 2.42 -42.97 -47.94
CA CYS A 5 2.74 -43.12 -46.51
C CYS A 5 3.04 -44.59 -46.10
N SER A 6 3.95 -45.28 -46.79
CA SER A 6 4.24 -46.71 -46.60
C SER A 6 5.17 -47.04 -45.42
N ASP A 7 5.84 -46.05 -44.81
CA ASP A 7 6.69 -46.27 -43.64
C ASP A 7 6.62 -45.11 -42.63
N THR A 8 6.57 -45.46 -41.34
CA THR A 8 6.62 -44.50 -40.21
C THR A 8 7.99 -44.42 -39.54
N GLU A 9 8.91 -45.33 -39.88
CA GLU A 9 10.27 -45.34 -39.35
C GLU A 9 11.08 -44.08 -39.69
N PRO A 10 10.95 -43.43 -40.88
CA PRO A 10 11.63 -42.15 -41.13
C PRO A 10 11.24 -41.08 -40.10
N HIS A 11 9.94 -40.90 -39.85
CA HIS A 11 9.42 -39.95 -38.86
C HIS A 11 9.95 -40.24 -37.45
N LYS A 12 9.90 -41.51 -37.00
CA LYS A 12 10.44 -41.91 -35.69
C LYS A 12 11.95 -41.70 -35.60
N ARG A 13 12.70 -42.03 -36.65
CA ARG A 13 14.17 -41.97 -36.71
C ARG A 13 14.72 -40.54 -36.71
N TYR A 14 13.95 -39.56 -37.20
CA TYR A 14 14.34 -38.15 -37.13
C TYR A 14 13.81 -37.44 -35.87
N THR A 15 12.54 -37.62 -35.49
CA THR A 15 11.97 -37.01 -34.26
C THR A 15 12.67 -37.49 -32.98
N SER A 16 13.15 -38.73 -32.94
CA SER A 16 13.93 -39.29 -31.81
C SER A 16 15.29 -38.61 -31.56
N GLN A 17 15.73 -37.71 -32.43
CA GLN A 17 16.97 -36.93 -32.25
C GLN A 17 16.74 -35.64 -31.45
N CYS A 18 15.50 -35.15 -31.33
CA CYS A 18 15.12 -34.08 -30.41
C CYS A 18 14.62 -34.66 -29.09
N LYS A 19 14.78 -33.94 -27.97
CA LYS A 19 14.19 -34.35 -26.67
C LYS A 19 12.66 -34.19 -26.68
N SER A 20 11.96 -34.99 -25.87
CA SER A 20 10.51 -34.84 -25.64
C SER A 20 10.21 -33.74 -24.63
N GLY A 21 9.15 -32.97 -24.85
CA GLY A 21 8.61 -32.00 -23.87
C GLY A 21 9.14 -30.57 -23.90
N SER A 22 10.03 -30.21 -24.84
CA SER A 22 10.56 -28.84 -24.99
C SER A 22 10.50 -28.36 -26.43
N LEU A 23 9.99 -27.14 -26.67
CA LEU A 23 9.67 -26.64 -28.02
C LEU A 23 10.89 -26.43 -28.94
N ASN A 24 12.10 -26.23 -28.38
CA ASN A 24 13.26 -25.71 -29.12
C ASN A 24 14.53 -26.59 -29.09
N ASP A 25 14.49 -27.81 -28.55
CA ASP A 25 15.70 -28.65 -28.31
C ASP A 25 15.93 -29.71 -29.42
N CYS A 26 16.10 -29.21 -30.65
CA CYS A 26 16.50 -29.96 -31.86
C CYS A 26 17.88 -29.54 -32.42
N THR A 27 18.58 -28.61 -31.77
CA THR A 27 19.70 -27.82 -32.32
C THR A 27 20.98 -28.60 -32.65
N GLY A 28 21.09 -29.88 -32.27
CA GLY A 28 22.26 -30.73 -32.51
C GLY A 28 22.11 -31.76 -33.64
N ALA A 29 20.96 -31.83 -34.33
CA ALA A 29 20.68 -32.87 -35.31
C ALA A 29 21.21 -32.52 -36.72
N ILE A 30 21.83 -33.49 -37.40
CA ILE A 30 22.49 -33.30 -38.71
C ILE A 30 21.72 -34.10 -39.78
N PHE A 31 21.25 -33.41 -40.81
CA PHE A 31 20.42 -33.97 -41.88
C PHE A 31 21.05 -33.78 -43.25
N ASN A 32 21.20 -34.87 -44.00
CA ASN A 32 22.03 -34.92 -45.22
C ASN A 32 21.21 -34.93 -46.52
N ASP A 33 19.88 -34.85 -46.45
CA ASP A 33 18.96 -35.10 -47.58
C ASP A 33 17.67 -34.27 -47.44
N ASN A 34 17.32 -33.52 -48.48
CA ASN A 34 16.06 -32.75 -48.54
C ASN A 34 14.84 -33.65 -48.69
N SER A 35 14.99 -34.88 -49.20
CA SER A 35 13.89 -35.85 -49.35
C SER A 35 13.20 -36.11 -48.01
N ALA A 36 13.99 -36.21 -46.94
CA ALA A 36 13.47 -36.42 -45.58
C ALA A 36 12.62 -35.25 -45.07
N LYS A 37 12.94 -34.00 -45.43
CA LYS A 37 12.14 -32.83 -45.07
C LYS A 37 10.78 -32.85 -45.77
N ASN A 38 10.79 -33.07 -47.09
CA ASN A 38 9.56 -33.14 -47.89
C ASN A 38 8.65 -34.31 -47.48
N TYR A 39 9.18 -35.41 -46.96
CA TYR A 39 8.36 -36.50 -46.42
C TYR A 39 7.60 -36.14 -45.13
N MET A 40 8.02 -35.10 -44.39
CA MET A 40 7.34 -34.67 -43.15
C MET A 40 6.26 -33.60 -43.36
N SER A 41 6.23 -32.93 -44.51
CA SER A 41 5.24 -31.87 -44.80
C SER A 41 3.93 -32.37 -45.44
N TYR A 42 3.81 -33.67 -45.74
CA TYR A 42 2.55 -34.26 -46.23
C TYR A 42 1.56 -34.53 -45.09
N ALA A 43 0.48 -33.74 -45.02
CA ALA A 43 -0.59 -33.86 -44.02
C ALA A 43 -1.14 -35.30 -43.87
N SER A 44 -1.33 -36.03 -44.97
CA SER A 44 -1.86 -37.41 -44.99
C SER A 44 -1.01 -38.43 -44.21
N CYS A 45 0.28 -38.16 -43.98
CA CYS A 45 1.11 -39.02 -43.13
C CYS A 45 1.10 -38.58 -41.65
N GLN A 46 0.67 -37.36 -41.33
CA GLN A 46 0.70 -36.81 -39.97
C GLN A 46 -0.45 -37.30 -39.07
N ASP A 47 -1.59 -37.69 -39.63
CA ASP A 47 -2.72 -38.28 -38.90
C ASP A 47 -2.39 -39.61 -38.20
N ARG A 48 -1.20 -40.15 -38.47
CA ARG A 48 -0.69 -41.41 -37.93
C ARG A 48 0.38 -41.19 -36.83
N LEU A 49 0.57 -39.95 -36.38
CA LEU A 49 1.55 -39.52 -35.37
C LEU A 49 0.88 -39.10 -34.05
N THR A 50 1.59 -39.23 -32.93
CA THR A 50 1.11 -38.72 -31.63
C THR A 50 1.36 -37.21 -31.48
N ASN A 51 0.68 -36.53 -30.55
CA ASN A 51 0.82 -35.07 -30.39
C ASN A 51 2.25 -34.61 -30.02
N ASP A 52 3.00 -35.39 -29.23
CA ASP A 52 4.44 -35.12 -28.98
C ASP A 52 5.26 -35.24 -30.27
N GLN A 53 4.97 -36.22 -31.13
CA GLN A 53 5.63 -36.37 -32.43
C GLN A 53 5.25 -35.24 -33.40
N LYS A 54 3.97 -34.85 -33.49
CA LYS A 54 3.53 -33.68 -34.26
C LYS A 54 4.26 -32.42 -33.80
N ASN A 55 4.35 -32.17 -32.49
CA ASN A 55 5.04 -31.00 -31.93
C ASN A 55 6.57 -31.02 -32.17
N ARG A 56 7.22 -32.18 -32.09
CA ARG A 56 8.67 -32.32 -32.40
C ARG A 56 8.95 -32.18 -33.90
N SER A 57 8.05 -32.63 -34.77
CA SER A 57 8.11 -32.37 -36.21
C SER A 57 7.89 -30.88 -36.53
N ARG A 58 6.98 -30.19 -35.84
CA ARG A 58 6.81 -28.72 -35.94
C ARG A 58 8.11 -27.98 -35.60
N ALA A 59 8.73 -28.27 -34.46
CA ALA A 59 10.02 -27.70 -34.04
C ALA A 59 11.18 -27.99 -35.03
N MET A 60 11.25 -29.22 -35.55
CA MET A 60 12.25 -29.64 -36.52
C MET A 60 12.11 -28.94 -37.88
N LEU A 61 10.88 -28.58 -38.29
CA LEU A 61 10.64 -27.90 -39.56
C LEU A 61 10.84 -26.37 -39.46
N ALA A 62 10.41 -25.75 -38.36
CA ALA A 62 10.61 -24.32 -38.09
C ALA A 62 12.10 -23.92 -38.12
N THR A 63 12.98 -24.74 -37.55
CA THR A 63 14.44 -24.53 -37.62
C THR A 63 15.06 -24.78 -39.00
N SER A 64 14.25 -25.10 -40.01
CA SER A 64 14.69 -25.54 -41.34
C SER A 64 14.14 -24.72 -42.52
N GLY A 65 13.29 -23.72 -42.24
CA GLY A 65 12.73 -22.77 -43.22
C GLY A 65 11.61 -23.32 -44.11
N ILE A 66 10.87 -24.34 -43.64
CA ILE A 66 9.80 -24.99 -44.40
C ILE A 66 8.54 -25.03 -43.53
N SER A 67 7.47 -24.36 -43.97
CA SER A 67 6.17 -24.38 -43.29
C SER A 67 5.37 -25.66 -43.61
N LEU A 68 4.29 -25.89 -42.85
CA LEU A 68 3.51 -27.14 -42.85
C LEU A 68 2.17 -27.02 -43.56
N LEU A 69 1.75 -28.13 -44.19
CA LEU A 69 0.35 -28.40 -44.47
C LEU A 69 -0.25 -29.13 -43.26
N TYR A 70 -1.24 -28.51 -42.62
CA TYR A 70 -1.92 -29.07 -41.44
C TYR A 70 -2.91 -30.18 -41.81
N SER A 71 -3.16 -31.05 -40.84
CA SER A 71 -4.18 -32.11 -40.90
C SER A 71 -5.58 -31.59 -40.55
N GLN A 72 -6.63 -32.33 -40.93
CA GLN A 72 -8.01 -31.95 -40.63
C GLN A 72 -8.31 -32.13 -39.13
N GLY A 73 -8.20 -31.05 -38.35
CA GLY A 73 -8.51 -31.02 -36.93
C GLY A 73 -7.44 -30.44 -36.00
N ASP A 74 -6.38 -29.80 -36.52
CA ASP A 74 -5.61 -28.83 -35.72
C ASP A 74 -6.50 -27.61 -35.38
N GLU A 75 -6.28 -26.97 -34.23
CA GLU A 75 -7.15 -25.90 -33.70
C GLU A 75 -7.06 -24.61 -34.53
N SER A 76 -8.20 -23.90 -34.65
CA SER A 76 -8.24 -22.57 -35.27
C SER A 76 -7.35 -21.59 -34.49
N PRO A 77 -6.70 -20.60 -35.15
CA PRO A 77 -6.23 -19.41 -34.43
C PRO A 77 -7.41 -18.77 -33.67
N ASN A 78 -7.12 -18.24 -32.48
CA ASN A 78 -8.14 -17.67 -31.57
C ASN A 78 -8.66 -16.31 -32.09
N SER A 79 -9.56 -16.34 -33.07
CA SER A 79 -10.35 -15.17 -33.46
C SER A 79 -11.35 -14.82 -32.34
N THR A 80 -11.08 -13.76 -31.58
CA THR A 80 -11.89 -13.38 -30.41
C THR A 80 -13.04 -12.43 -30.75
N SER A 81 -13.07 -11.84 -31.94
CA SER A 81 -14.18 -11.00 -32.42
C SER A 81 -14.22 -10.87 -33.95
N GLY A 82 -15.42 -10.61 -34.49
CA GLY A 82 -15.64 -10.10 -35.84
C GLY A 82 -15.81 -11.15 -36.95
N THR A 83 -16.29 -10.66 -38.09
CA THR A 83 -16.48 -11.40 -39.35
C THR A 83 -15.72 -10.70 -40.46
N LEU A 84 -15.08 -11.45 -41.36
CA LEU A 84 -14.40 -10.88 -42.52
C LEU A 84 -15.38 -10.11 -43.41
N THR A 85 -15.06 -8.85 -43.72
CA THR A 85 -15.88 -8.03 -44.60
C THR A 85 -15.68 -8.39 -46.08
N SER A 86 -16.72 -8.19 -46.88
CA SER A 86 -16.66 -8.37 -48.33
C SER A 86 -16.03 -7.15 -48.99
N ALA A 87 -15.04 -7.35 -49.86
CA ALA A 87 -14.37 -6.25 -50.53
C ALA A 87 -15.36 -5.42 -51.37
N ASN A 88 -15.38 -4.10 -51.15
CA ASN A 88 -16.22 -3.12 -51.85
C ASN A 88 -15.91 -3.04 -53.36
N CYS A 89 -14.77 -3.58 -53.79
CA CYS A 89 -14.44 -3.79 -55.20
C CYS A 89 -13.84 -5.19 -55.45
N ILE A 90 -14.21 -5.79 -56.59
CA ILE A 90 -13.72 -7.07 -57.08
C ILE A 90 -13.06 -6.83 -58.45
N PRO A 91 -11.72 -6.80 -58.54
CA PRO A 91 -11.01 -6.63 -59.81
C PRO A 91 -11.50 -7.59 -60.89
N GLN A 92 -11.74 -7.09 -62.10
CA GLN A 92 -12.18 -7.85 -63.26
C GLN A 92 -11.05 -7.87 -64.29
N SER A 93 -10.54 -9.06 -64.64
CA SER A 93 -9.56 -9.18 -65.73
C SER A 93 -10.21 -8.78 -67.05
N SER A 94 -9.64 -7.81 -67.77
CA SER A 94 -10.20 -7.29 -69.03
C SER A 94 -9.92 -8.24 -70.21
N SER A 95 -10.55 -9.42 -70.20
CA SER A 95 -10.15 -10.56 -71.02
C SER A 95 -10.39 -10.35 -72.54
N THR A 96 -9.37 -9.88 -73.25
CA THR A 96 -9.24 -10.01 -74.72
C THR A 96 -8.03 -10.85 -75.14
N ALA A 97 -7.48 -11.65 -74.22
CA ALA A 97 -6.33 -12.55 -74.44
C ALA A 97 -6.69 -13.80 -75.29
N THR A 98 -7.21 -13.60 -76.50
CA THR A 98 -7.45 -14.69 -77.44
C THR A 98 -6.12 -15.30 -77.92
N SER A 99 -5.87 -16.56 -77.56
CA SER A 99 -4.75 -17.39 -78.04
C SER A 99 -3.34 -16.82 -77.79
N GLY A 100 -3.05 -16.46 -76.53
CA GLY A 100 -1.71 -16.18 -76.05
C GLY A 100 -1.71 -16.03 -74.53
N GLY A 101 -1.22 -17.03 -73.81
CA GLY A 101 -1.27 -17.06 -72.36
C GLY A 101 -0.22 -16.14 -71.73
N TYR A 102 -0.67 -15.12 -71.00
CA TYR A 102 0.16 -14.22 -70.19
C TYR A 102 -0.25 -14.43 -68.73
N GLY A 103 0.64 -15.09 -67.96
CA GLY A 103 0.29 -15.66 -66.67
C GLY A 103 0.12 -14.64 -65.55
N GLY A 104 -0.50 -15.08 -64.46
CA GLY A 104 -0.70 -14.29 -63.25
C GLY A 104 0.41 -14.46 -62.21
N ILE A 105 -0.02 -14.41 -60.95
CA ILE A 105 0.74 -14.92 -59.81
C ILE A 105 0.80 -16.46 -59.96
N MET A 106 1.89 -17.07 -59.51
CA MET A 106 2.09 -18.53 -59.52
C MET A 106 2.29 -19.10 -58.11
N ASN A 107 2.94 -18.31 -57.24
CA ASN A 107 3.13 -18.64 -55.85
C ASN A 107 3.44 -17.36 -55.06
N PHE A 108 2.69 -17.11 -54.00
CA PHE A 108 2.99 -16.11 -52.98
C PHE A 108 3.41 -16.81 -51.68
N THR A 109 4.51 -16.37 -51.09
CA THR A 109 5.08 -16.95 -49.86
C THR A 109 5.46 -15.82 -48.91
N ILE A 110 4.95 -15.86 -47.68
CA ILE A 110 5.51 -15.10 -46.55
C ILE A 110 6.45 -16.06 -45.83
N ILE A 111 7.75 -15.77 -45.83
CA ILE A 111 8.79 -16.72 -45.43
C ILE A 111 8.56 -17.17 -43.98
N ASN A 112 8.58 -18.49 -43.78
CA ASN A 112 8.22 -19.23 -42.56
C ASN A 112 6.72 -19.26 -42.20
N GLU A 113 5.95 -18.22 -42.48
CA GLU A 113 4.53 -18.13 -42.06
C GLU A 113 3.56 -18.81 -43.04
N PHE A 114 3.63 -18.48 -44.34
CA PHE A 114 2.58 -18.81 -45.31
C PHE A 114 3.12 -19.12 -46.70
N SER A 115 2.46 -20.01 -47.43
CA SER A 115 2.70 -20.20 -48.87
C SER A 115 1.45 -20.68 -49.58
N ALA A 116 1.08 -20.02 -50.67
CA ALA A 116 0.00 -20.43 -51.55
C ALA A 116 0.48 -20.44 -53.02
N SER A 117 0.42 -21.62 -53.63
CA SER A 117 0.56 -21.78 -55.08
C SER A 117 -0.81 -21.65 -55.74
N SER A 118 -0.91 -20.73 -56.70
CA SER A 118 -2.03 -20.67 -57.63
C SER A 118 -1.86 -21.74 -58.73
N SER A 119 -2.76 -21.76 -59.71
CA SER A 119 -2.71 -22.73 -60.80
C SER A 119 -1.49 -22.53 -61.70
N ASN A 120 -0.84 -23.64 -62.06
CA ASN A 120 0.35 -23.63 -62.91
C ASN A 120 0.06 -23.53 -64.42
N THR A 121 -1.20 -23.23 -64.81
CA THR A 121 -1.62 -23.18 -66.21
C THR A 121 -1.61 -21.76 -66.78
N GLN A 122 -1.25 -21.64 -68.05
CA GLN A 122 -0.89 -20.35 -68.67
C GLN A 122 -2.08 -19.40 -68.98
N ASN A 123 -3.28 -19.72 -68.50
CA ASN A 123 -4.53 -19.06 -68.91
C ASN A 123 -5.29 -18.35 -67.77
N ASP A 124 -4.85 -18.48 -66.52
CA ASP A 124 -5.64 -18.11 -65.34
C ASP A 124 -5.47 -16.62 -64.95
N GLY A 125 -5.59 -15.73 -65.94
CA GLY A 125 -5.66 -14.29 -65.73
C GLY A 125 -7.06 -13.89 -65.24
N GLY A 126 -7.16 -13.43 -64.00
CA GLY A 126 -8.44 -13.23 -63.31
C GLY A 126 -8.30 -12.60 -61.93
N TYR A 127 -9.41 -12.57 -61.21
CA TYR A 127 -9.45 -12.39 -59.76
C TYR A 127 -9.79 -13.73 -59.10
N VAL A 128 -9.12 -14.06 -58.01
CA VAL A 128 -9.34 -15.29 -57.24
C VAL A 128 -9.46 -14.96 -55.76
N ASP A 129 -10.56 -15.35 -55.12
CA ASP A 129 -10.78 -15.13 -53.69
C ASP A 129 -10.54 -16.44 -52.90
N PHE A 130 -9.42 -16.50 -52.18
CA PHE A 130 -9.07 -17.60 -51.28
C PHE A 130 -9.51 -17.36 -49.84
N THR A 131 -10.19 -16.25 -49.51
CA THR A 131 -10.59 -15.94 -48.13
C THR A 131 -11.52 -16.98 -47.52
N THR A 132 -12.32 -17.66 -48.34
CA THR A 132 -13.23 -18.73 -47.91
C THR A 132 -12.53 -20.08 -47.65
N GLU A 133 -11.25 -20.23 -48.00
CA GLU A 133 -10.46 -21.42 -47.66
C GLU A 133 -9.80 -21.26 -46.29
N CYS A 134 -10.47 -21.71 -45.22
CA CYS A 134 -9.97 -21.59 -43.83
C CYS A 134 -8.55 -22.18 -43.61
N LEU A 135 -8.11 -23.11 -44.46
CA LEU A 135 -6.77 -23.70 -44.44
C LEU A 135 -5.66 -22.78 -45.02
N LYS A 136 -6.03 -21.63 -45.59
CA LYS A 136 -5.13 -20.60 -46.14
C LYS A 136 -5.09 -19.32 -45.31
N THR A 137 -5.60 -19.31 -44.08
CA THR A 137 -5.53 -18.13 -43.21
C THR A 137 -4.08 -17.81 -42.84
N ILE A 138 -3.63 -16.60 -43.15
CA ILE A 138 -2.30 -16.09 -42.77
C ILE A 138 -2.36 -15.60 -41.32
N SER A 139 -1.39 -15.96 -40.47
CA SER A 139 -1.29 -15.47 -39.09
C SER A 139 -0.07 -14.56 -38.95
N LEU A 140 -0.30 -13.28 -38.64
CA LEU A 140 0.75 -12.27 -38.47
C LEU A 140 0.68 -11.66 -37.06
N GLN A 141 1.64 -10.81 -36.70
CA GLN A 141 1.73 -10.10 -35.42
C GLN A 141 1.82 -8.59 -35.68
N GLU A 142 1.34 -7.77 -34.74
CA GLU A 142 1.63 -6.32 -34.71
C GLU A 142 3.15 -6.05 -34.54
N ASP A 143 3.60 -4.85 -34.94
CA ASP A 143 5.00 -4.37 -34.88
C ASP A 143 6.05 -5.31 -35.51
N SER A 144 5.62 -6.15 -36.46
CA SER A 144 6.44 -7.23 -37.04
C SER A 144 6.68 -7.04 -38.53
N THR A 145 7.90 -7.35 -38.98
CA THR A 145 8.29 -7.27 -40.39
C THR A 145 8.64 -8.65 -40.94
N TYR A 146 7.92 -9.05 -41.97
CA TYR A 146 8.02 -10.35 -42.63
C TYR A 146 8.67 -10.20 -44.00
N ASN A 147 9.53 -11.15 -44.37
CA ASN A 147 10.04 -11.25 -45.74
C ASN A 147 9.04 -12.03 -46.59
N PHE A 148 8.76 -11.59 -47.81
CA PHE A 148 7.92 -12.32 -48.75
C PHE A 148 8.64 -12.57 -50.09
N GLU A 149 8.21 -13.60 -50.80
CA GLU A 149 8.55 -13.88 -52.20
C GLU A 149 7.27 -13.99 -53.03
N ILE A 150 7.24 -13.35 -54.20
CA ILE A 150 6.16 -13.45 -55.17
C ILE A 150 6.70 -13.94 -56.50
N THR A 151 6.24 -15.11 -56.93
CA THR A 151 6.57 -15.70 -58.22
C THR A 151 5.44 -15.47 -59.22
N THR A 152 5.78 -14.90 -60.37
CA THR A 152 4.89 -14.65 -61.51
C THR A 152 5.44 -15.32 -62.76
N TRP A 153 4.77 -15.17 -63.90
CA TRP A 153 5.26 -15.67 -65.19
C TRP A 153 6.55 -14.95 -65.66
N TYR A 154 7.34 -15.60 -66.53
CA TYR A 154 8.68 -15.12 -66.93
C TYR A 154 8.73 -13.76 -67.63
N ASN A 155 7.61 -13.23 -68.14
CA ASN A 155 7.62 -12.00 -68.95
C ASN A 155 7.92 -10.73 -68.13
N GLY A 156 7.90 -10.81 -66.80
CA GLY A 156 8.17 -9.73 -65.86
C GLY A 156 6.91 -8.92 -65.50
N HIS A 157 6.63 -8.81 -64.20
CA HIS A 157 5.37 -8.28 -63.69
C HIS A 157 5.61 -7.33 -62.52
N ASP A 158 4.96 -6.17 -62.54
CA ASP A 158 4.83 -5.27 -61.41
C ASP A 158 3.79 -5.85 -60.44
N TYR A 159 3.92 -5.57 -59.14
CA TYR A 159 2.99 -6.10 -58.13
C TYR A 159 2.79 -5.14 -56.95
N LYS A 160 1.64 -5.28 -56.30
CA LYS A 160 1.26 -4.57 -55.07
C LYS A 160 0.49 -5.47 -54.12
N GLY A 161 0.62 -5.22 -52.82
CA GLY A 161 -0.14 -5.86 -51.75
C GLY A 161 -0.85 -4.83 -50.89
N TYR A 162 -2.10 -5.11 -50.55
CA TYR A 162 -2.99 -4.26 -49.78
C TYR A 162 -3.61 -5.02 -48.60
N ILE A 163 -3.59 -4.48 -47.39
CA ILE A 163 -4.32 -5.04 -46.24
C ILE A 163 -5.41 -4.05 -45.84
N ASP A 164 -6.65 -4.53 -45.87
CA ASP A 164 -7.80 -3.89 -45.21
C ASP A 164 -7.57 -4.04 -43.70
N PHE A 165 -7.08 -2.96 -43.05
CA PHE A 165 -6.72 -3.01 -41.63
C PHE A 165 -7.94 -2.78 -40.71
N ASN A 166 -8.92 -2.02 -41.20
CA ASN A 166 -10.07 -1.55 -40.43
C ASN A 166 -11.33 -2.45 -40.58
N ASN A 167 -11.31 -3.39 -41.54
CA ASN A 167 -12.34 -4.35 -41.94
C ASN A 167 -13.66 -3.70 -42.44
N ASP A 168 -13.60 -2.55 -43.10
CA ASP A 168 -14.75 -1.92 -43.78
C ASP A 168 -14.92 -2.39 -45.24
N GLY A 169 -13.96 -3.16 -45.76
CA GLY A 169 -13.95 -3.76 -47.10
C GLY A 169 -13.49 -2.82 -48.22
N ASP A 170 -13.24 -1.55 -47.92
CA ASP A 170 -12.51 -0.62 -48.77
C ASP A 170 -10.98 -0.86 -48.58
N PHE A 171 -10.15 -0.19 -49.36
CA PHE A 171 -8.69 -0.38 -49.43
C PHE A 171 -8.00 0.95 -49.81
N LEU A 172 -8.61 2.07 -49.42
CA LEU A 172 -8.25 3.44 -49.79
C LEU A 172 -7.67 4.22 -48.60
N ASP A 173 -7.60 3.60 -47.41
CA ASP A 173 -7.15 4.26 -46.20
C ASP A 173 -5.61 4.42 -46.23
N PRO A 174 -5.04 5.49 -45.62
CA PRO A 174 -3.60 5.66 -45.58
C PRO A 174 -2.90 4.49 -44.89
N ASN A 175 -1.79 4.04 -45.48
CA ASN A 175 -0.94 2.90 -45.07
C ASN A 175 -1.46 1.49 -45.44
N GLU A 176 -2.58 1.35 -46.14
CA GLU A 176 -3.08 0.03 -46.55
C GLU A 176 -2.29 -0.61 -47.71
N GLU A 177 -1.58 0.17 -48.54
CA GLU A 177 -0.57 -0.38 -49.47
C GLU A 177 0.67 -0.83 -48.69
N VAL A 178 0.68 -2.10 -48.29
CA VAL A 178 1.71 -2.68 -47.40
C VAL A 178 2.98 -3.16 -48.12
N PHE A 179 2.92 -3.40 -49.42
CA PHE A 179 4.12 -3.61 -50.25
C PHE A 179 3.87 -3.32 -51.73
N SER A 180 4.93 -2.93 -52.45
CA SER A 180 4.92 -2.84 -53.91
C SER A 180 6.32 -3.07 -54.52
N GLY A 181 6.38 -3.58 -55.75
CA GLY A 181 7.63 -3.99 -56.38
C GLY A 181 7.46 -4.47 -57.82
N ALA A 182 8.52 -5.06 -58.39
CA ALA A 182 8.49 -5.63 -59.74
C ALA A 182 9.41 -6.84 -59.92
N ASN A 183 8.89 -7.87 -60.58
CA ASN A 183 9.61 -9.07 -61.01
C ASN A 183 10.25 -8.79 -62.39
N PRO A 184 11.59 -8.77 -62.52
CA PRO A 184 12.22 -8.47 -63.80
C PRO A 184 11.98 -9.57 -64.85
N PRO A 185 11.91 -9.25 -66.16
CA PRO A 185 11.73 -10.25 -67.21
C PRO A 185 12.86 -11.30 -67.26
N ASN A 186 12.52 -12.58 -67.08
CA ASN A 186 13.46 -13.71 -67.16
C ASN A 186 13.67 -14.15 -68.63
N LEU A 187 14.18 -13.21 -69.45
CA LEU A 187 14.29 -13.32 -70.91
C LEU A 187 15.19 -14.46 -71.43
N ASN A 188 15.96 -15.11 -70.55
CA ASN A 188 16.93 -16.16 -70.91
C ASN A 188 16.60 -17.53 -70.30
N GLY A 189 15.51 -17.67 -69.53
CA GLY A 189 15.10 -18.95 -68.94
C GLY A 189 16.20 -19.60 -68.10
N ALA A 190 16.81 -18.86 -67.18
CA ALA A 190 17.88 -19.40 -66.34
C ALA A 190 17.38 -20.62 -65.55
N ASN A 191 18.05 -21.76 -65.70
CA ASN A 191 17.64 -23.09 -65.20
C ASN A 191 16.38 -23.71 -65.85
N GLY A 192 15.88 -23.16 -66.97
CA GLY A 192 14.80 -23.76 -67.76
C GLY A 192 13.39 -23.58 -67.19
N THR A 193 13.19 -22.64 -66.26
CA THR A 193 11.88 -22.31 -65.68
C THR A 193 11.21 -21.15 -66.41
N ASN A 194 9.89 -21.24 -66.59
CA ASN A 194 9.06 -20.22 -67.24
C ASN A 194 8.51 -19.18 -66.23
N THR A 195 9.29 -18.88 -65.19
CA THR A 195 8.87 -18.04 -64.05
C THR A 195 9.82 -16.87 -63.82
N SER A 196 9.36 -15.85 -63.10
CA SER A 196 10.21 -14.82 -62.49
C SER A 196 9.77 -14.61 -61.03
N THR A 197 10.72 -14.41 -60.13
CA THR A 197 10.47 -14.29 -58.69
C THR A 197 11.14 -13.02 -58.18
N GLY A 198 10.39 -12.23 -57.41
CA GLY A 198 10.89 -11.09 -56.66
C GLY A 198 10.55 -11.24 -55.19
N ASN A 199 11.15 -10.39 -54.37
CA ASN A 199 11.03 -10.44 -52.92
C ASN A 199 10.99 -9.03 -52.33
N GLY A 200 10.50 -8.95 -51.09
CA GLY A 200 10.37 -7.70 -50.36
C GLY A 200 10.02 -7.92 -48.89
N THR A 201 9.69 -6.83 -48.20
CA THR A 201 9.29 -6.83 -46.80
C THR A 201 7.86 -6.31 -46.64
N LEU A 202 7.07 -7.03 -45.85
CA LEU A 202 5.74 -6.67 -45.38
C LEU A 202 5.88 -6.28 -43.90
N THR A 203 5.64 -5.01 -43.56
CA THR A 203 5.67 -4.53 -42.17
C THR A 203 4.25 -4.27 -41.69
N ILE A 204 3.87 -4.88 -40.56
CA ILE A 204 2.61 -4.57 -39.88
C ILE A 204 2.84 -3.36 -38.96
N PRO A 205 2.11 -2.25 -39.13
CA PRO A 205 2.32 -1.06 -38.32
C PRO A 205 1.91 -1.24 -36.85
N ILE A 206 2.39 -0.35 -35.99
CA ILE A 206 1.84 -0.16 -34.64
C ILE A 206 0.55 0.65 -34.78
N SER A 207 -0.45 0.40 -33.92
CA SER A 207 -1.75 1.08 -33.83
C SER A 207 -1.72 2.61 -33.60
N ASN A 208 -0.54 3.24 -33.57
CA ASN A 208 -0.36 4.69 -33.49
C ASN A 208 -0.70 5.40 -34.83
N GLY A 209 -1.99 5.43 -35.16
CA GLY A 209 -2.54 6.17 -36.30
C GLY A 209 -3.05 5.33 -37.48
N THR A 210 -3.09 4.01 -37.34
CA THR A 210 -3.77 3.08 -38.27
C THR A 210 -4.76 2.24 -37.46
N ASN A 211 -6.02 2.14 -37.90
CA ASN A 211 -7.09 1.45 -37.17
C ASN A 211 -7.03 -0.07 -37.41
N ILE A 212 -6.06 -0.76 -36.80
CA ILE A 212 -5.91 -2.21 -36.92
C ILE A 212 -6.95 -2.93 -36.04
N LEU A 213 -7.83 -3.73 -36.63
CA LEU A 213 -8.68 -4.66 -35.88
C LEU A 213 -7.93 -5.97 -35.58
N ALA A 214 -7.11 -5.94 -34.53
CA ALA A 214 -6.36 -7.11 -34.08
C ALA A 214 -7.28 -8.26 -33.61
N ASN A 215 -6.82 -9.50 -33.80
CA ASN A 215 -7.52 -10.76 -33.54
C ASN A 215 -8.83 -10.97 -34.33
N THR A 216 -9.10 -10.13 -35.33
CA THR A 216 -10.22 -10.24 -36.27
C THR A 216 -9.76 -10.81 -37.62
N PRO A 217 -10.61 -11.54 -38.37
CA PRO A 217 -10.33 -11.91 -39.75
C PRO A 217 -10.33 -10.68 -40.67
N LEU A 218 -9.19 -10.41 -41.32
CA LEU A 218 -8.96 -9.30 -42.26
C LEU A 218 -8.62 -9.81 -43.67
N ARG A 219 -8.56 -8.90 -44.65
CA ARG A 219 -8.34 -9.22 -46.08
C ARG A 219 -6.99 -8.68 -46.56
N LEU A 220 -6.14 -9.58 -47.08
CA LEU A 220 -4.97 -9.22 -47.89
C LEU A 220 -5.31 -9.40 -49.38
N ARG A 221 -5.19 -8.34 -50.17
CA ARG A 221 -5.26 -8.39 -51.63
C ARG A 221 -3.88 -8.25 -52.24
N ILE A 222 -3.56 -9.07 -53.23
CA ILE A 222 -2.33 -8.98 -54.02
C ILE A 222 -2.71 -8.80 -55.49
N ILE A 223 -2.14 -7.80 -56.15
CA ILE A 223 -2.35 -7.52 -57.57
C ILE A 223 -1.02 -7.62 -58.30
N SER A 224 -1.03 -8.23 -59.47
CA SER A 224 0.07 -8.22 -60.43
C SER A 224 -0.36 -7.57 -61.76
N GLU A 225 0.58 -7.01 -62.51
CA GLU A 225 0.38 -6.51 -63.89
C GLU A 225 1.65 -6.71 -64.71
N LEU A 226 1.53 -6.94 -66.02
CA LEU A 226 2.68 -7.17 -66.89
C LEU A 226 3.48 -5.85 -67.13
N THR A 227 4.73 -5.76 -66.66
CA THR A 227 5.60 -4.56 -66.65
C THR A 227 5.82 -3.87 -68.02
N SER A 228 5.44 -4.53 -69.11
CA SER A 228 5.56 -4.00 -70.49
C SER A 228 4.26 -3.38 -71.06
N VAL A 229 3.19 -3.32 -70.26
CA VAL A 229 1.88 -2.78 -70.63
C VAL A 229 1.71 -1.38 -70.06
N THR A 230 0.87 -0.55 -70.67
CA THR A 230 0.67 0.86 -70.29
C THR A 230 -0.18 1.08 -69.02
N GLY A 231 -0.38 0.04 -68.22
CA GLY A 231 -1.10 0.09 -66.95
C GLY A 231 -0.13 -0.05 -65.78
N THR A 232 -0.07 0.97 -64.91
CA THR A 232 0.56 0.86 -63.60
C THR A 232 -0.53 0.54 -62.59
N ILE A 233 -0.29 -0.39 -61.67
CA ILE A 233 -1.25 -0.72 -60.60
C ILE A 233 -1.46 0.52 -59.73
N THR A 234 -2.63 1.15 -59.85
CA THR A 234 -2.95 2.42 -59.18
C THR A 234 -3.36 2.20 -57.73
N ASP A 235 -4.19 1.20 -57.48
CA ASP A 235 -4.95 0.97 -56.25
C ASP A 235 -5.43 -0.48 -56.16
N ALA A 236 -6.01 -0.88 -55.02
CA ALA A 236 -6.53 -2.21 -54.75
C ALA A 236 -7.77 -2.61 -55.58
N CYS A 237 -8.37 -1.69 -56.33
CA CYS A 237 -9.48 -1.95 -57.24
C CYS A 237 -9.04 -1.98 -58.72
N TYR A 238 -7.73 -1.85 -58.99
CA TYR A 238 -7.15 -1.90 -60.32
C TYR A 238 -7.47 -3.22 -61.04
N ASN A 239 -8.02 -3.10 -62.25
CA ASN A 239 -8.37 -4.24 -63.11
C ASN A 239 -7.15 -4.69 -63.93
N PRO A 240 -6.55 -5.87 -63.67
CA PRO A 240 -5.37 -6.33 -64.41
C PRO A 240 -5.70 -6.69 -65.86
N PHE A 241 -4.82 -6.27 -66.78
CA PHE A 241 -4.99 -6.49 -68.22
C PHE A 241 -4.30 -7.79 -68.69
N TYR A 242 -3.10 -8.09 -68.18
CA TYR A 242 -2.29 -9.26 -68.61
C TYR A 242 -1.69 -10.02 -67.42
N ALA A 243 -2.45 -10.12 -66.33
CA ALA A 243 -2.01 -10.67 -65.05
C ALA A 243 -3.23 -11.05 -64.16
N GLN A 244 -3.06 -11.04 -62.83
CA GLN A 244 -4.03 -11.60 -61.87
C GLN A 244 -4.07 -10.80 -60.56
N ALA A 245 -5.23 -10.82 -59.89
CA ALA A 245 -5.41 -10.39 -58.51
C ALA A 245 -5.86 -11.58 -57.62
N GLU A 246 -5.41 -11.62 -56.37
CA GLU A 246 -5.69 -12.69 -55.41
C GLU A 246 -6.01 -12.12 -54.02
N ASP A 247 -7.12 -12.54 -53.42
CA ASP A 247 -7.50 -12.19 -52.04
C ASP A 247 -7.25 -13.37 -51.09
N TYR A 248 -6.70 -13.08 -49.91
CA TYR A 248 -6.40 -14.02 -48.84
C TYR A 248 -6.98 -13.54 -47.51
N GLN A 249 -7.46 -14.46 -46.67
CA GLN A 249 -7.81 -14.13 -45.28
C GLN A 249 -6.54 -14.10 -44.42
N LEU A 250 -6.42 -13.12 -43.54
CA LEU A 250 -5.41 -13.10 -42.49
C LEU A 250 -6.00 -12.77 -41.11
N VAL A 251 -5.22 -13.01 -40.07
CA VAL A 251 -5.46 -12.50 -38.71
C VAL A 251 -4.16 -11.85 -38.24
N ILE A 252 -4.25 -10.58 -37.81
CA ILE A 252 -3.14 -9.91 -37.11
C ILE A 252 -3.37 -10.12 -35.63
N ASN A 253 -2.53 -10.92 -34.99
CA ASN A 253 -2.57 -11.10 -33.54
C ASN A 253 -1.95 -9.86 -32.90
N GLN A 254 -2.59 -9.35 -31.84
CA GLN A 254 -1.97 -8.31 -31.02
C GLN A 254 -0.74 -8.87 -30.34
N ALA A 255 0.38 -8.16 -30.41
CA ALA A 255 1.55 -8.47 -29.59
C ALA A 255 1.12 -8.35 -28.11
N THR A 256 1.09 -9.46 -27.38
CA THR A 256 0.59 -9.48 -26.00
C THR A 256 1.44 -8.55 -25.14
N ALA A 257 0.88 -7.39 -24.79
CA ALA A 257 1.54 -6.41 -23.93
C ALA A 257 1.80 -7.07 -22.58
N SER A 258 3.07 -7.44 -22.32
CA SER A 258 3.45 -8.10 -21.09
C SER A 258 3.02 -7.25 -19.90
N LEU A 259 2.18 -7.82 -19.04
CA LEU A 259 1.81 -7.21 -17.78
C LEU A 259 3.09 -6.89 -17.01
N SER A 260 3.28 -5.61 -16.65
CA SER A 260 4.48 -5.17 -15.94
C SER A 260 4.14 -4.04 -14.99
N ALA A 261 4.33 -4.31 -13.69
CA ALA A 261 3.99 -3.44 -12.59
C ALA A 261 5.06 -2.37 -12.38
N ASP A 262 4.60 -1.12 -12.31
CA ASP A 262 5.39 -0.04 -11.77
C ASP A 262 4.46 0.90 -11.00
N PHE A 263 5.02 1.64 -10.06
CA PHE A 263 4.29 2.63 -9.28
C PHE A 263 5.19 3.71 -8.69
N THR A 264 4.56 4.82 -8.32
CA THR A 264 5.21 5.94 -7.63
C THR A 264 4.47 6.29 -6.34
N ALA A 265 5.15 6.98 -5.43
CA ALA A 265 4.57 7.60 -4.25
C ALA A 265 4.83 9.11 -4.31
N ASN A 266 3.87 9.94 -3.92
CA ASN A 266 4.02 11.40 -3.94
C ASN A 266 5.12 11.92 -2.99
N ASN A 267 5.39 11.20 -1.91
CA ASN A 267 6.53 11.40 -1.03
C ASN A 267 6.98 10.05 -0.43
N VAL A 268 8.28 9.93 -0.17
CA VAL A 268 8.95 8.74 0.37
C VAL A 268 9.47 8.92 1.80
N ASN A 269 9.69 10.17 2.23
CA ASN A 269 10.13 10.51 3.60
C ASN A 269 9.04 11.36 4.25
N VAL A 270 8.33 10.82 5.24
CA VAL A 270 7.17 11.48 5.85
C VAL A 270 7.19 11.42 7.38
N CYS A 271 6.45 12.32 8.02
CA CYS A 271 6.19 12.22 9.44
C CYS A 271 5.03 11.25 9.73
N LEU A 272 5.03 10.66 10.92
CA LEU A 272 3.96 9.78 11.42
C LEU A 272 2.56 10.41 11.21
N GLY A 273 1.61 9.63 10.69
CA GLY A 273 0.25 10.11 10.39
C GLY A 273 0.08 10.90 9.08
N SER A 274 1.16 11.19 8.34
CA SER A 274 1.05 11.83 7.01
C SER A 274 0.35 10.91 6.00
N SER A 275 -0.53 11.47 5.17
CA SER A 275 -1.15 10.75 4.05
C SER A 275 -0.23 10.72 2.84
N ILE A 276 0.10 9.50 2.37
CA ILE A 276 0.85 9.25 1.15
C ILE A 276 -0.16 8.90 0.04
N ILE A 277 0.06 9.44 -1.15
CA ILE A 277 -0.68 9.09 -2.36
C ILE A 277 0.23 8.16 -3.18
N PHE A 278 -0.26 6.97 -3.48
CA PHE A 278 0.38 6.05 -4.41
C PHE A 278 -0.30 6.12 -5.77
N SER A 279 0.50 6.16 -6.83
CA SER A 279 0.02 6.21 -8.20
C SER A 279 0.53 5.01 -8.98
N ASP A 280 -0.39 4.31 -9.64
CA ASP A 280 -0.09 3.26 -10.61
C ASP A 280 0.69 3.84 -11.81
N ALA A 281 1.72 3.11 -12.24
CA ALA A 281 2.50 3.38 -13.44
C ALA A 281 2.66 2.12 -14.33
N SER A 282 1.85 1.09 -14.06
CA SER A 282 1.93 -0.22 -14.70
C SER A 282 1.54 -0.21 -16.17
N THR A 283 1.99 -1.23 -16.90
CA THR A 283 1.69 -1.45 -18.32
C THR A 283 1.11 -2.85 -18.55
N GLY A 284 0.54 -3.08 -19.74
CA GLY A 284 -0.15 -4.35 -20.07
C GLY A 284 -1.65 -4.38 -19.75
N ASN A 285 -2.31 -3.21 -19.63
CA ASN A 285 -3.75 -3.06 -19.41
C ASN A 285 -4.31 -3.86 -18.20
N PRO A 286 -3.78 -3.66 -16.98
CA PRO A 286 -4.30 -4.32 -15.78
C PRO A 286 -5.79 -4.00 -15.54
N THR A 287 -6.54 -5.02 -15.13
CA THR A 287 -7.97 -4.94 -14.78
C THR A 287 -8.21 -4.95 -13.26
N SER A 288 -7.17 -5.27 -12.47
CA SER A 288 -7.22 -5.22 -10.99
C SER A 288 -5.86 -4.97 -10.36
N TRP A 289 -5.88 -4.41 -9.15
CA TRP A 289 -4.70 -4.02 -8.36
C TRP A 289 -4.85 -4.54 -6.93
N ILE A 290 -3.75 -4.97 -6.32
CA ILE A 290 -3.64 -5.33 -4.90
C ILE A 290 -2.36 -4.70 -4.35
N TRP A 291 -2.53 -3.71 -3.49
CA TRP A 291 -1.45 -3.05 -2.77
C TRP A 291 -1.21 -3.72 -1.42
N ASN A 292 0.04 -3.81 -1.01
CA ASN A 292 0.45 -4.08 0.36
C ASN A 292 1.46 -3.01 0.78
N PHE A 293 1.15 -2.28 1.85
CA PHE A 293 1.94 -1.14 2.30
C PHE A 293 3.08 -1.53 3.27
N GLY A 294 3.22 -2.81 3.59
CA GLY A 294 4.30 -3.35 4.44
C GLY A 294 4.06 -3.25 5.94
N ASP A 295 2.99 -2.57 6.37
CA ASP A 295 2.55 -2.43 7.77
C ASP A 295 1.42 -3.42 8.16
N GLY A 296 0.97 -4.24 7.20
CA GLY A 296 -0.16 -5.16 7.34
C GLY A 296 -1.47 -4.66 6.71
N ASN A 297 -1.52 -3.40 6.24
CA ASN A 297 -2.65 -2.85 5.51
C ASN A 297 -2.51 -3.05 3.99
N SER A 298 -3.65 -3.06 3.30
CA SER A 298 -3.75 -3.28 1.86
C SER A 298 -4.85 -2.42 1.23
N SER A 299 -4.85 -2.33 -0.11
CA SER A 299 -5.91 -1.66 -0.87
C SER A 299 -6.08 -2.30 -2.25
N THR A 300 -7.28 -2.19 -2.84
CA THR A 300 -7.60 -2.65 -4.19
C THR A 300 -7.96 -1.52 -5.16
N LEU A 301 -7.73 -0.27 -4.75
CA LEU A 301 -7.85 0.89 -5.65
C LEU A 301 -6.62 0.98 -6.54
N GLN A 302 -6.77 1.46 -7.78
CA GLN A 302 -5.62 1.71 -8.67
C GLN A 302 -4.64 2.73 -8.06
N ASN A 303 -5.15 3.86 -7.55
CA ASN A 303 -4.35 4.95 -6.99
C ASN A 303 -4.79 5.22 -5.53
N PRO A 304 -4.31 4.44 -4.54
CA PRO A 304 -4.76 4.55 -3.16
C PRO A 304 -4.04 5.65 -2.38
N THR A 305 -4.67 6.11 -1.30
CA THR A 305 -4.01 6.86 -0.23
C THR A 305 -3.79 5.97 0.99
N HIS A 306 -2.67 6.12 1.68
CA HIS A 306 -2.38 5.38 2.93
C HIS A 306 -1.71 6.27 3.99
N THR A 307 -1.94 5.95 5.26
CA THR A 307 -1.40 6.64 6.44
C THR A 307 -0.80 5.61 7.40
N TYR A 308 0.50 5.68 7.63
CA TYR A 308 1.20 4.77 8.54
C TYR A 308 0.97 5.17 10.01
N SER A 309 0.58 4.18 10.82
CA SER A 309 0.25 4.32 12.26
C SER A 309 1.44 4.08 13.20
N SER A 310 2.63 3.79 12.68
CA SER A 310 3.87 3.63 13.45
C SER A 310 5.09 4.11 12.65
N PRO A 311 6.12 4.65 13.32
CA PRO A 311 7.39 4.99 12.67
C PRO A 311 8.13 3.73 12.23
N GLY A 312 8.85 3.80 11.12
CA GLY A 312 9.53 2.64 10.55
C GLY A 312 9.93 2.82 9.09
N THR A 313 10.43 1.75 8.49
CA THR A 313 10.81 1.68 7.07
C THR A 313 10.03 0.54 6.42
N TYR A 314 9.28 0.85 5.37
CA TYR A 314 8.27 -0.04 4.80
C TYR A 314 8.59 -0.41 3.35
N ASN A 315 8.49 -1.71 3.05
CA ASN A 315 8.45 -2.22 1.69
C ASN A 315 7.02 -2.08 1.18
N VAL A 316 6.85 -1.45 0.03
CA VAL A 316 5.54 -1.39 -0.65
C VAL A 316 5.57 -2.33 -1.84
N SER A 317 4.50 -3.10 -2.05
CA SER A 317 4.33 -3.92 -3.25
C SER A 317 2.98 -3.66 -3.91
N LEU A 318 2.99 -3.58 -5.24
CA LEU A 318 1.81 -3.59 -6.08
C LEU A 318 1.79 -4.88 -6.88
N THR A 319 0.76 -5.70 -6.68
CA THR A 319 0.39 -6.81 -7.57
C THR A 319 -0.72 -6.34 -8.50
N ILE A 320 -0.58 -6.64 -9.79
CA ILE A 320 -1.60 -6.38 -10.82
C ILE A 320 -2.03 -7.68 -11.50
N SER A 321 -3.20 -7.65 -12.12
CA SER A 321 -3.70 -8.72 -12.99
C SER A 321 -4.53 -8.17 -14.14
N ASP A 322 -4.42 -8.79 -15.31
CA ASP A 322 -5.33 -8.62 -16.45
C ASP A 322 -6.57 -9.56 -16.37
N GLY A 323 -6.53 -10.57 -15.49
CA GLY A 323 -7.53 -11.64 -15.34
C GLY A 323 -7.05 -13.04 -15.80
N ALA A 324 -5.93 -13.13 -16.50
CA ALA A 324 -5.29 -14.37 -16.97
C ALA A 324 -3.86 -14.55 -16.42
N THR A 325 -3.15 -13.44 -16.21
CA THR A 325 -1.79 -13.35 -15.67
C THR A 325 -1.75 -12.44 -14.43
N THR A 326 -0.70 -12.58 -13.63
CA THR A 326 -0.45 -11.74 -12.44
C THR A 326 1.03 -11.43 -12.36
N GLU A 327 1.40 -10.19 -12.10
CA GLU A 327 2.78 -9.77 -11.94
C GLU A 327 2.87 -8.71 -10.81
N THR A 328 4.06 -8.52 -10.21
CA THR A 328 4.21 -7.80 -8.94
C THR A 328 5.56 -7.12 -8.81
N GLU A 329 5.55 -5.81 -8.58
CA GLU A 329 6.74 -5.03 -8.22
C GLU A 329 6.76 -4.77 -6.72
N THR A 330 7.94 -4.80 -6.11
CA THR A 330 8.16 -4.62 -4.67
C THR A 330 9.33 -3.67 -4.40
N LYS A 331 9.01 -2.43 -4.06
CA LYS A 331 9.99 -1.39 -3.78
C LYS A 331 10.38 -1.44 -2.30
N THR A 332 11.51 -2.10 -2.05
CA THR A 332 12.06 -2.29 -0.70
C THR A 332 12.50 -0.97 -0.07
N SER A 333 12.17 -0.76 1.20
CA SER A 333 12.46 0.46 1.95
C SER A 333 11.98 1.76 1.28
N LEU A 334 10.90 1.69 0.49
CA LEU A 334 10.39 2.84 -0.27
C LEU A 334 9.91 3.97 0.64
N ILE A 335 9.19 3.64 1.72
CA ILE A 335 8.65 4.65 2.63
C ILE A 335 9.40 4.63 3.95
N ILE A 336 9.85 5.80 4.38
CA ILE A 336 10.45 6.05 5.70
C ILE A 336 9.52 6.97 6.48
N VAL A 337 9.01 6.48 7.60
CA VAL A 337 8.07 7.18 8.48
C VAL A 337 8.78 7.55 9.78
N SER A 338 8.98 8.84 10.00
CA SER A 338 9.63 9.38 11.19
C SER A 338 8.60 9.92 12.19
N SER A 339 8.69 9.52 13.45
CA SER A 339 8.02 10.23 14.55
C SER A 339 8.91 11.38 15.04
N SER A 340 8.34 12.54 15.35
CA SER A 340 9.00 13.48 16.25
C SER A 340 9.16 12.84 17.63
N VAL A 341 10.36 12.90 18.20
CA VAL A 341 10.68 12.26 19.48
C VAL A 341 10.82 13.34 20.55
N ASN A 342 9.79 13.47 21.38
CA ASN A 342 9.84 14.34 22.57
C ASN A 342 10.46 13.57 23.75
N THR A 343 11.79 13.48 23.77
CA THR A 343 12.55 12.89 24.87
C THR A 343 12.73 13.88 26.03
N GLN A 344 12.31 13.46 27.23
CA GLN A 344 12.57 14.18 28.47
C GLN A 344 13.77 13.54 29.18
N GLU A 345 14.83 14.31 29.40
CA GLU A 345 16.00 13.89 30.18
C GLU A 345 15.98 14.59 31.54
N ASN A 346 15.79 13.81 32.61
CA ASN A 346 15.82 14.31 33.99
C ASN A 346 17.20 14.02 34.59
N ILE A 347 18.09 15.02 34.60
CA ILE A 347 19.49 14.86 35.03
C ILE A 347 19.72 15.59 36.34
N THR A 348 20.28 14.90 37.33
CA THR A 348 20.95 15.55 38.47
C THR A 348 22.45 15.47 38.25
N ALA A 349 23.16 16.60 38.39
CA ALA A 349 24.60 16.68 38.22
C ALA A 349 25.22 17.64 39.25
N CYS A 350 26.56 17.61 39.38
CA CYS A 350 27.27 18.37 40.41
C CYS A 350 28.12 19.48 39.79
N ASN A 351 27.90 20.73 40.22
CA ASN A 351 28.55 21.96 39.74
C ASN A 351 28.25 22.35 38.28
N ASN A 352 28.28 21.41 37.32
CA ASN A 352 27.86 21.63 35.94
C ASN A 352 27.52 20.31 35.21
N TYR A 353 26.84 20.45 34.06
CA TYR A 353 26.51 19.38 33.14
C TYR A 353 26.66 19.88 31.70
N THR A 354 27.33 19.10 30.84
CA THR A 354 27.43 19.40 29.40
C THR A 354 26.41 18.58 28.62
N TRP A 355 25.55 19.27 27.88
CA TRP A 355 24.45 18.71 27.10
C TRP A 355 24.40 19.41 25.74
N ASN A 356 24.30 18.62 24.66
CA ASN A 356 24.35 19.09 23.26
C ASN A 356 25.45 20.14 22.98
N SER A 357 26.64 19.91 23.53
CA SER A 357 27.84 20.78 23.47
C SER A 357 27.80 22.09 24.28
N ASN A 358 26.67 22.42 24.91
CA ASN A 358 26.56 23.54 25.84
C ASN A 358 26.79 23.07 27.28
N THR A 359 27.41 23.88 28.13
CA THR A 359 27.65 23.55 29.54
C THR A 359 26.81 24.42 30.45
N TYR A 360 25.98 23.78 31.27
CA TYR A 360 25.00 24.40 32.16
C TYR A 360 25.45 24.20 33.62
N SER A 361 25.55 25.29 34.38
CA SER A 361 25.94 25.30 35.81
C SER A 361 24.81 25.74 36.75
N ILE A 362 23.59 25.86 36.22
CA ILE A 362 22.38 26.29 36.93
C ILE A 362 21.28 25.24 36.70
N SER A 363 20.41 25.04 37.69
CA SER A 363 19.23 24.18 37.55
C SER A 363 18.17 24.84 36.66
N GLY A 364 17.57 24.10 35.73
CA GLY A 364 16.61 24.67 34.79
C GLY A 364 16.00 23.66 33.82
N SER A 365 15.01 24.11 33.06
CA SER A 365 14.44 23.37 31.93
C SER A 365 15.03 23.93 30.63
N TYR A 366 15.89 23.16 29.98
CA TYR A 366 16.54 23.52 28.72
C TYR A 366 15.91 22.73 27.57
N ILE A 367 15.61 23.42 26.47
CA ILE A 367 14.95 22.85 25.29
C ILE A 367 15.92 22.96 24.12
N ASP A 368 16.10 21.86 23.39
CA ASP A 368 16.81 21.84 22.11
C ASP A 368 15.90 21.23 21.04
N THR A 369 15.80 21.92 19.89
CA THR A 369 14.97 21.54 18.76
C THR A 369 15.84 20.89 17.70
N LEU A 370 15.91 19.56 17.73
CA LEU A 370 16.64 18.77 16.73
C LEU A 370 15.88 18.81 15.41
N GLN A 371 16.22 19.82 14.60
CA GLN A 371 15.62 20.03 13.29
C GLN A 371 16.03 18.93 12.32
N THR A 372 15.05 18.37 11.62
CA THR A 372 15.27 17.42 10.53
C THR A 372 15.06 18.11 9.20
N SER A 373 15.77 17.70 8.15
CA SER A 373 15.59 18.24 6.79
C SER A 373 14.22 17.92 6.15
N PHE A 374 13.30 17.31 6.91
CA PHE A 374 11.98 16.84 6.48
C PHE A 374 10.85 17.30 7.42
N GLY A 375 11.13 18.15 8.42
CA GLY A 375 10.12 18.80 9.27
C GLY A 375 9.54 17.95 10.40
N CYS A 376 10.01 16.72 10.62
CA CYS A 376 9.65 15.89 11.78
C CYS A 376 10.52 16.26 13.01
N ASP A 377 10.55 17.56 13.32
CA ASP A 377 11.47 18.14 14.30
C ASP A 377 11.20 17.59 15.71
N SER A 378 12.26 17.22 16.41
CA SER A 378 12.19 16.53 17.70
C SER A 378 12.63 17.46 18.83
N ILE A 379 11.81 17.59 19.87
CA ILE A 379 12.06 18.51 20.98
C ILE A 379 12.63 17.70 22.15
N VAL A 380 13.92 17.85 22.42
CA VAL A 380 14.54 17.25 23.60
C VAL A 380 14.48 18.27 24.74
N THR A 381 13.92 17.86 25.88
CA THR A 381 13.82 18.72 27.06
C THR A 381 14.66 18.14 28.21
N LEU A 382 15.75 18.83 28.54
CA LEU A 382 16.58 18.57 29.70
C LEU A 382 16.01 19.31 30.92
N PHE A 383 15.50 18.57 31.90
CA PHE A 383 15.30 19.09 33.26
C PHE A 383 16.56 18.81 34.06
N LEU A 384 17.39 19.85 34.22
CA LEU A 384 18.66 19.79 34.92
C LEU A 384 18.50 20.26 36.37
N THR A 385 18.98 19.47 37.30
CA THR A 385 19.21 19.85 38.70
C THR A 385 20.70 19.87 38.97
N ILE A 386 21.29 21.05 39.13
CA ILE A 386 22.65 21.22 39.62
C ILE A 386 22.64 21.30 41.14
N ASN A 387 23.32 20.36 41.79
CA ASN A 387 23.57 20.36 43.23
C ASN A 387 25.05 20.74 43.49
N ASN A 388 25.28 21.73 44.35
CA ASN A 388 26.63 22.19 44.68
C ASN A 388 27.04 21.67 46.07
N GLY A 389 28.25 21.09 46.16
CA GLY A 389 28.80 20.55 47.41
C GLY A 389 29.45 21.64 48.26
N SER A 390 29.18 21.62 49.57
CA SER A 390 29.76 22.55 50.55
C SER A 390 30.91 21.91 51.34
N ASN A 391 31.99 22.65 51.60
CA ASN A 391 33.18 22.12 52.25
C ASN A 391 33.50 22.90 53.55
N SER A 392 33.91 22.20 54.60
CA SER A 392 34.22 22.78 55.92
C SER A 392 35.33 22.00 56.63
N GLN A 393 36.02 22.63 57.60
CA GLN A 393 37.21 22.05 58.24
C GLN A 393 37.24 22.25 59.77
N GLU A 394 37.68 21.22 60.51
CA GLU A 394 37.88 21.22 61.96
C GLU A 394 39.21 20.51 62.35
N ASN A 395 39.80 20.83 63.50
CA ASN A 395 41.10 20.30 63.93
C ASN A 395 41.07 19.79 65.39
N ILE A 396 41.40 18.51 65.67
CA ILE A 396 41.26 17.86 66.99
C ILE A 396 42.50 16.97 67.35
N THR A 397 42.64 16.54 68.61
CA THR A 397 43.69 15.61 69.10
C THR A 397 43.15 14.67 70.19
N SER A 398 43.50 13.38 70.16
CA SER A 398 43.06 12.35 71.12
C SER A 398 44.11 11.23 71.33
N CYS A 399 43.80 10.23 72.16
CA CYS A 399 44.64 9.05 72.43
C CYS A 399 43.91 7.74 72.09
N ASN A 400 44.61 6.76 71.53
CA ASN A 400 44.12 5.52 70.90
C ASN A 400 43.17 5.72 69.71
N ASN A 401 42.15 6.55 69.85
CA ASN A 401 41.22 6.92 68.80
C ASN A 401 40.41 8.20 69.09
N PHE A 402 39.76 8.72 68.06
CA PHE A 402 38.78 9.80 68.13
C PHE A 402 37.59 9.45 67.26
N LEU A 403 36.39 9.50 67.85
CA LEU A 403 35.14 9.19 67.16
C LEU A 403 34.63 10.43 66.43
N TRP A 404 34.65 10.41 65.11
CA TRP A 404 34.16 11.48 64.24
C TRP A 404 33.25 10.89 63.17
N ASN A 405 32.06 11.47 63.00
CA ASN A 405 30.98 10.93 62.16
C ASN A 405 30.67 9.42 62.38
N GLY A 406 30.93 8.90 63.57
CA GLY A 406 30.74 7.49 63.93
C GLY A 406 31.89 6.55 63.51
N ILE A 407 32.87 7.03 62.75
CA ILE A 407 34.11 6.31 62.45
C ILE A 407 35.15 6.66 63.53
N ASN A 408 35.83 5.64 64.07
CA ASN A 408 36.74 5.82 65.20
C ASN A 408 38.20 5.84 64.72
N TYR A 409 38.68 7.03 64.35
CA TYR A 409 39.98 7.24 63.73
C TYR A 409 41.11 7.05 64.74
N SER A 410 42.02 6.12 64.45
CA SER A 410 43.08 5.71 65.38
C SER A 410 44.48 6.20 65.00
N GLN A 411 44.68 6.92 63.89
CA GLN A 411 46.00 7.47 63.50
C GLN A 411 45.99 9.00 63.44
N SER A 412 47.18 9.59 63.45
CA SER A 412 47.37 11.01 63.13
C SER A 412 47.30 11.21 61.62
N GLY A 413 46.50 12.15 61.15
CA GLY A 413 46.32 12.44 59.72
C GLY A 413 45.22 13.46 59.45
N THR A 414 45.13 13.90 58.21
CA THR A 414 43.95 14.63 57.70
C THR A 414 42.98 13.62 57.11
N TYR A 415 41.75 13.64 57.61
CA TYR A 415 40.66 12.77 57.20
C TYR A 415 39.56 13.62 56.57
N ALA A 416 39.16 13.27 55.35
CA ALA A 416 37.98 13.83 54.71
C ALA A 416 36.83 12.83 54.84
N ASP A 417 35.63 13.32 55.13
CA ASP A 417 34.40 12.54 55.06
C ASP A 417 33.46 13.19 54.05
N THR A 418 33.03 12.38 53.07
CA THR A 418 32.12 12.75 51.99
C THR A 418 30.71 12.43 52.42
N LEU A 419 29.95 13.45 52.82
CA LEU A 419 28.55 13.28 53.20
C LEU A 419 27.70 13.00 51.95
N GLN A 420 27.63 11.72 51.59
CA GLN A 420 26.89 11.26 50.40
C GLN A 420 25.40 11.52 50.55
N THR A 421 24.92 12.53 49.83
CA THR A 421 23.51 12.57 49.42
C THR A 421 23.30 11.51 48.33
N ILE A 422 22.08 11.00 48.19
CA ILE A 422 21.82 9.80 47.37
C ILE A 422 22.05 10.02 45.85
N ASN A 423 22.32 11.27 45.43
CA ASN A 423 22.64 11.68 44.06
C ASN A 423 24.11 12.13 43.86
N GLY A 424 25.02 11.88 44.82
CA GLY A 424 26.48 11.90 44.59
C GLY A 424 27.16 13.27 44.50
N CYS A 425 26.51 14.35 44.91
CA CYS A 425 27.15 15.67 45.04
C CYS A 425 27.61 15.85 46.49
N ASP A 426 28.78 15.27 46.77
CA ASP A 426 29.28 15.05 48.12
C ASP A 426 29.87 16.33 48.73
N SER A 427 29.33 16.75 49.88
CA SER A 427 29.94 17.79 50.72
C SER A 427 31.14 17.21 51.48
N ILE A 428 32.32 17.81 51.34
CA ILE A 428 33.56 17.30 51.95
C ILE A 428 33.84 18.03 53.26
N MET A 429 33.54 17.37 54.37
CA MET A 429 33.99 17.83 55.68
C MET A 429 35.40 17.29 55.95
N THR A 430 36.30 18.12 56.49
CA THR A 430 37.72 17.78 56.65
C THR A 430 38.18 17.92 58.10
N LEU A 431 38.57 16.82 58.73
CA LEU A 431 39.17 16.77 60.06
C LEU A 431 40.69 16.66 59.98
N ILE A 432 41.44 17.59 60.59
CA ILE A 432 42.86 17.35 60.90
C ILE A 432 42.97 16.77 62.31
N LEU A 433 43.48 15.55 62.42
CA LEU A 433 43.46 14.76 63.65
C LEU A 433 44.86 14.30 64.07
N THR A 434 45.12 14.24 65.37
CA THR A 434 46.34 13.64 65.96
C THR A 434 45.98 12.56 66.96
N ILE A 435 46.51 11.34 66.79
CA ILE A 435 46.30 10.13 67.63
C ILE A 435 47.61 9.36 67.86
N ASN A 436 47.70 8.71 69.03
CA ASN A 436 48.77 7.80 69.48
C ASN A 436 48.23 6.35 69.67
N GLN A 437 49.00 5.28 69.37
CA GLN A 437 48.51 3.87 69.20
C GLN A 437 49.26 2.74 69.95
N ASN A 438 48.68 1.52 69.92
CA ASN A 438 49.14 0.23 70.48
C ASN A 438 49.07 -0.94 69.44
N GLU A 439 49.64 -2.13 69.70
CA GLU A 439 49.80 -3.26 68.73
C GLU A 439 49.26 -4.66 69.18
N THR A 440 48.95 -5.59 68.23
CA THR A 440 48.25 -6.92 68.39
C THR A 440 48.53 -7.95 67.24
N SER A 441 48.19 -9.28 67.34
CA SER A 441 48.49 -10.33 66.29
C SER A 441 47.60 -11.64 66.25
N GLN A 442 47.73 -12.57 65.25
CA GLN A 442 46.76 -13.69 64.96
C GLN A 442 47.27 -14.95 64.15
N GLU A 443 46.59 -16.12 64.24
CA GLU A 443 46.74 -17.38 63.41
C GLU A 443 45.42 -17.95 62.76
N ASN A 444 45.46 -19.01 61.89
CA ASN A 444 44.29 -19.66 61.22
C ASN A 444 44.52 -21.17 60.84
N ILE A 445 43.49 -22.07 60.87
CA ILE A 445 43.55 -23.53 60.50
C ILE A 445 42.26 -24.01 59.76
N SER A 446 42.16 -25.27 59.27
CA SER A 446 40.90 -25.98 58.87
C SER A 446 41.05 -27.52 58.82
N THR A 447 39.97 -28.30 59.05
CA THR A 447 39.99 -29.79 59.13
C THR A 447 38.65 -30.42 58.72
N CYS A 448 38.56 -31.76 58.75
CA CYS A 448 37.27 -32.46 58.92
C CYS A 448 37.12 -32.92 60.39
N ASN A 449 35.98 -32.61 61.00
CA ASN A 449 35.49 -33.04 62.32
C ASN A 449 36.10 -32.44 63.61
N ASN A 450 37.38 -32.05 63.77
CA ASN A 450 37.88 -31.23 64.93
C ASN A 450 39.33 -30.70 64.82
N TYR A 451 39.72 -29.80 65.74
CA TYR A 451 41.05 -29.18 65.94
C TYR A 451 41.27 -28.70 67.42
N ASN A 452 42.47 -28.22 67.83
CA ASN A 452 42.83 -27.96 69.25
C ASN A 452 43.90 -26.82 69.43
N TRP A 453 43.70 -25.84 70.33
CA TRP A 453 44.59 -24.66 70.52
C TRP A 453 44.57 -24.08 71.96
N ASN A 454 45.72 -23.57 72.44
CA ASN A 454 45.93 -22.95 73.77
C ASN A 454 45.27 -23.67 74.97
N GLY A 455 45.09 -25.00 74.88
CA GLY A 455 44.49 -25.86 75.90
C GLY A 455 43.05 -26.31 75.64
N ASN A 456 42.39 -25.80 74.59
CA ASN A 456 40.96 -26.03 74.31
C ASN A 456 40.70 -26.63 72.91
N THR A 457 39.77 -27.58 72.82
CA THR A 457 39.47 -28.37 71.60
C THR A 457 38.14 -27.98 70.96
N TYR A 458 38.11 -27.91 69.63
CA TYR A 458 37.01 -27.36 68.83
C TYR A 458 36.56 -28.34 67.73
N THR A 459 35.28 -28.71 67.73
CA THR A 459 34.66 -29.63 66.74
C THR A 459 33.89 -28.92 65.62
N GLN A 460 33.89 -27.58 65.62
CA GLN A 460 33.16 -26.75 64.66
C GLN A 460 34.03 -25.58 64.18
N SER A 461 33.66 -25.06 63.00
CA SER A 461 34.17 -23.83 62.40
C SER A 461 33.97 -22.61 63.32
N GLY A 462 35.04 -21.89 63.71
CA GLY A 462 34.93 -20.78 64.68
C GLY A 462 36.26 -20.07 65.03
N SER A 463 36.19 -19.02 65.86
CA SER A 463 37.27 -18.06 66.17
C SER A 463 37.40 -17.72 67.68
N TYR A 464 38.62 -17.38 68.17
CA TYR A 464 38.99 -17.36 69.61
C TYR A 464 40.05 -16.27 69.96
N LEU A 465 40.07 -15.69 71.19
CA LEU A 465 40.82 -14.44 71.60
C LEU A 465 41.37 -14.43 73.07
N ASP A 466 42.37 -13.57 73.42
CA ASP A 466 42.91 -13.31 74.82
C ASP A 466 43.61 -11.91 75.01
N THR A 467 43.75 -11.35 76.25
CA THR A 467 44.21 -9.93 76.57
C THR A 467 44.93 -9.67 77.92
N LEU A 468 45.71 -8.56 78.07
CA LEU A 468 46.37 -8.09 79.34
C LEU A 468 46.46 -6.53 79.47
N GLN A 469 46.64 -5.97 80.69
CA GLN A 469 46.30 -4.55 81.02
C GLN A 469 47.29 -3.71 81.89
N THR A 470 47.39 -2.38 81.70
CA THR A 470 48.03 -1.41 82.65
C THR A 470 47.39 0.00 82.76
N VAL A 471 47.82 0.80 83.76
CA VAL A 471 47.05 1.86 84.44
C VAL A 471 46.83 3.18 83.65
N ASN A 472 47.48 3.40 82.50
CA ASN A 472 47.35 4.66 81.73
C ASN A 472 46.58 4.54 80.40
N GLY A 473 45.82 3.45 80.20
CA GLY A 473 44.66 3.44 79.29
C GLY A 473 44.86 2.91 77.86
N CYS A 474 45.94 2.15 77.59
CA CYS A 474 46.19 1.55 76.28
C CYS A 474 46.74 0.12 76.44
N ASP A 475 46.04 -0.90 75.92
CA ASP A 475 46.27 -2.35 76.18
C ASP A 475 46.29 -3.22 74.88
N SER A 476 46.49 -4.57 74.93
CA SER A 476 46.77 -5.45 73.74
C SER A 476 46.15 -6.89 73.77
N ILE A 477 46.05 -7.57 72.59
CA ILE A 477 45.14 -8.73 72.25
C ILE A 477 45.74 -9.76 71.19
N ILE A 478 45.33 -11.06 71.14
CA ILE A 478 45.73 -12.13 70.13
C ILE A 478 44.58 -13.14 69.68
N THR A 479 44.58 -13.78 68.46
CA THR A 479 43.40 -14.51 67.77
C THR A 479 43.62 -15.87 66.96
N LEU A 480 42.58 -16.72 66.62
CA LEU A 480 42.55 -18.00 65.76
C LEU A 480 41.24 -18.27 64.84
N ASN A 481 41.16 -19.24 63.83
CA ASN A 481 39.98 -19.64 62.92
C ASN A 481 39.83 -21.13 62.26
N LEU A 482 38.69 -21.56 61.58
CA LEU A 482 38.34 -22.94 60.92
C LEU A 482 37.05 -23.14 59.92
N THR A 483 36.93 -24.06 58.85
CA THR A 483 35.80 -24.20 57.75
C THR A 483 35.49 -25.59 56.94
N ILE A 484 34.30 -25.91 56.26
CA ILE A 484 33.90 -27.17 55.38
C ILE A 484 32.61 -27.14 54.35
N SER A 485 32.34 -28.04 53.30
CA SER A 485 31.05 -28.24 52.40
C SER A 485 30.90 -29.38 51.22
N ASN A 486 29.71 -29.74 50.56
CA ASN A 486 29.38 -30.64 49.30
C ASN A 486 27.81 -30.89 48.89
N TYR A 487 27.14 -31.58 47.85
CA TYR A 487 27.17 -32.01 46.35
C TYR A 487 25.79 -32.66 45.72
N ILE A 488 25.52 -32.98 44.37
CA ILE A 488 24.19 -33.53 43.70
C ILE A 488 24.17 -34.31 42.25
N SER A 489 23.01 -34.75 41.57
CA SER A 489 22.81 -35.66 40.31
C SER A 489 21.50 -35.65 39.33
N SER A 490 21.23 -36.56 38.29
CA SER A 490 20.12 -36.54 37.17
C SER A 490 19.66 -37.86 36.31
N SER A 491 18.78 -37.84 35.18
CA SER A 491 18.10 -39.04 34.44
C SER A 491 17.63 -39.06 32.86
N GLU A 492 16.80 -40.02 32.27
CA GLU A 492 16.63 -40.48 30.77
C GLU A 492 15.20 -40.99 30.12
N ASN A 493 15.00 -41.56 28.84
CA ASN A 493 13.73 -42.16 28.14
C ASN A 493 13.72 -42.75 26.59
N ILE A 494 12.93 -43.81 26.11
CA ILE A 494 12.84 -44.46 24.67
C ILE A 494 11.48 -45.19 24.12
N SER A 495 11.36 -45.96 22.94
CA SER A 495 10.10 -46.60 22.25
C SER A 495 10.18 -47.78 21.10
N SER A 496 9.08 -48.40 20.48
CA SER A 496 9.04 -49.56 19.42
C SER A 496 7.68 -50.02 18.68
N CYS A 497 7.58 -51.28 18.13
CA CYS A 497 6.41 -52.03 17.56
C CYS A 497 6.46 -53.58 17.78
N ASN A 498 5.34 -54.27 18.07
CA ASN A 498 5.20 -55.68 18.55
C ASN A 498 5.95 -56.07 19.86
N ASN A 499 7.22 -55.69 20.08
CA ASN A 499 7.89 -55.66 21.41
C ASN A 499 9.18 -54.82 21.45
N TYR A 500 9.76 -54.64 22.65
CA TYR A 500 10.97 -53.83 22.94
C TYR A 500 11.64 -54.15 24.29
N PHE A 501 12.96 -53.98 24.41
CA PHE A 501 13.75 -54.45 25.55
C PHE A 501 14.54 -53.34 26.27
N TRP A 502 14.50 -53.30 27.61
CA TRP A 502 15.27 -52.36 28.45
C TRP A 502 15.63 -52.94 29.83
N ASN A 503 16.80 -52.56 30.38
CA ASN A 503 17.39 -53.03 31.65
C ASN A 503 17.07 -54.50 32.02
N GLY A 504 17.28 -55.41 31.06
CA GLY A 504 17.14 -56.85 31.24
C GLY A 504 15.75 -57.45 30.95
N ASN A 505 14.74 -56.64 30.65
CA ASN A 505 13.35 -57.07 30.48
C ASN A 505 12.79 -56.75 29.09
N ASN A 506 11.92 -57.62 28.55
CA ASN A 506 11.23 -57.41 27.27
C ASN A 506 9.76 -57.05 27.49
N TYR A 507 9.26 -56.07 26.74
CA TYR A 507 7.97 -55.43 26.91
C TYR A 507 7.18 -55.47 25.61
N THR A 508 5.96 -56.04 25.65
CA THR A 508 5.01 -56.13 24.53
C THR A 508 3.92 -55.05 24.58
N GLN A 509 4.03 -54.08 25.50
CA GLN A 509 3.04 -53.03 25.78
C GLN A 509 3.72 -51.75 26.30
N SER A 510 3.08 -50.59 26.10
CA SER A 510 3.52 -49.26 26.54
C SER A 510 3.61 -49.10 28.07
N GLY A 511 4.71 -48.54 28.63
CA GLY A 511 4.86 -48.32 30.09
C GLY A 511 6.22 -47.72 30.54
N THR A 512 6.38 -47.43 31.84
CA THR A 512 7.45 -46.58 32.46
C THR A 512 8.19 -47.27 33.64
N TYR A 513 9.51 -47.04 33.84
CA TYR A 513 10.39 -47.84 34.76
C TYR A 513 11.55 -47.02 35.44
N VAL A 514 12.16 -47.46 36.58
CA VAL A 514 13.10 -46.69 37.49
C VAL A 514 14.25 -47.55 38.12
N ASP A 515 15.44 -47.00 38.48
CA ASP A 515 16.58 -47.67 39.18
C ASP A 515 17.49 -46.73 40.07
N THR A 516 18.40 -47.28 40.93
CA THR A 516 19.14 -46.57 42.04
C THR A 516 20.62 -47.01 42.22
N ILE A 517 21.56 -46.12 42.63
CA ILE A 517 23.00 -46.44 42.84
C ILE A 517 23.58 -45.83 44.15
N LEU A 518 24.46 -46.58 44.85
CA LEU A 518 25.24 -46.16 46.04
C LEU A 518 26.75 -46.00 45.78
N VAL A 519 27.42 -45.10 46.52
CA VAL A 519 28.87 -44.86 46.48
C VAL A 519 29.51 -44.94 47.86
N ALA A 520 30.72 -45.50 47.95
CA ALA A 520 31.50 -45.58 49.19
C ALA A 520 32.06 -44.21 49.62
N GLY A 521 31.20 -43.34 50.14
CA GLY A 521 31.53 -42.01 50.65
C GLY A 521 30.37 -41.33 51.40
N GLY A 522 29.13 -41.53 50.93
CA GLY A 522 27.88 -40.99 51.51
C GLY A 522 27.60 -39.54 51.10
N CYS A 523 26.45 -39.18 50.52
CA CYS A 523 25.18 -39.90 50.30
C CYS A 523 24.70 -39.77 48.81
N ASP A 524 23.75 -40.61 48.34
CA ASP A 524 23.74 -41.14 46.94
C ASP A 524 22.54 -40.77 45.98
N SER A 525 22.19 -41.54 44.91
CA SER A 525 21.47 -41.06 43.66
C SER A 525 20.58 -42.08 42.80
N ILE A 526 19.71 -41.63 41.83
CA ILE A 526 18.51 -42.37 41.20
C ILE A 526 18.11 -42.00 39.69
N VAL A 527 17.45 -42.88 38.82
CA VAL A 527 17.20 -42.78 37.28
C VAL A 527 15.90 -43.51 36.63
N THR A 528 15.36 -43.27 35.34
CA THR A 528 13.96 -43.67 34.74
C THR A 528 13.71 -43.91 33.11
N LEU A 529 12.59 -44.53 32.47
CA LEU A 529 12.24 -44.83 30.94
C LEU A 529 10.73 -45.09 30.27
N ASN A 530 10.42 -45.53 28.94
CA ASN A 530 9.07 -45.63 28.08
C ASN A 530 8.75 -46.67 26.80
N LEU A 531 7.53 -46.78 26.03
CA LEU A 531 7.12 -47.72 24.80
C LEU A 531 5.72 -47.65 23.85
N LEU A 532 5.45 -48.32 22.60
CA LEU A 532 4.21 -48.31 21.58
C LEU A 532 3.93 -49.43 20.35
N ILE A 533 2.81 -49.49 19.44
CA ILE A 533 2.37 -50.52 18.26
C ILE A 533 1.24 -50.15 17.07
N ASN A 534 0.96 -50.86 15.86
CA ASN A 534 -0.21 -50.71 14.77
C ASN A 534 -0.61 -51.81 13.55
N SER A 535 -1.63 -51.70 12.54
CA SER A 535 -2.15 -52.75 11.42
C SER A 535 -3.18 -52.43 10.12
N PRO A 536 -3.59 -53.34 9.08
CA PRO A 536 -4.29 -53.17 7.66
C PRO A 536 -5.55 -54.06 6.98
N VAL A 537 -5.94 -54.10 5.61
CA VAL A 537 -7.26 -54.67 4.86
C VAL A 537 -7.37 -55.22 3.27
N SER A 538 -8.58 -55.46 2.54
CA SER A 538 -8.95 -56.40 1.30
C SER A 538 -9.96 -56.09 -0.01
N SER A 539 -10.46 -57.03 -0.96
CA SER A 539 -11.19 -56.84 -2.38
C SER A 539 -12.33 -57.85 -3.08
N THR A 540 -12.69 -57.93 -4.47
CA THR A 540 -13.87 -58.69 -5.26
C THR A 540 -13.97 -58.80 -6.92
N GLU A 541 -14.81 -59.64 -7.70
CA GLU A 541 -14.99 -59.81 -9.28
C GLU A 541 -16.29 -60.56 -10.03
N THR A 542 -16.54 -60.76 -11.42
CA THR A 542 -17.80 -61.35 -12.23
C THR A 542 -17.86 -61.67 -13.87
N ILE A 543 -18.50 -62.76 -14.52
CA ILE A 543 -18.64 -63.14 -16.08
C ILE A 543 -19.92 -64.01 -16.70
N SER A 544 -20.05 -64.52 -18.01
CA SER A 544 -21.21 -65.30 -18.77
C SER A 544 -20.99 -66.17 -20.16
N SER A 545 -21.96 -66.95 -20.83
CA SER A 545 -21.81 -67.85 -22.12
C SER A 545 -23.05 -68.52 -22.93
N CYS A 546 -22.82 -69.55 -23.82
CA CYS A 546 -23.78 -70.51 -24.46
C CYS A 546 -23.17 -71.94 -24.62
N GLY A 547 -23.88 -73.02 -24.27
CA GLY A 547 -23.35 -74.40 -24.18
C GLY A 547 -22.62 -74.69 -22.86
N ASN A 548 -21.42 -74.13 -22.66
CA ASN A 548 -20.66 -74.18 -21.39
C ASN A 548 -19.62 -73.03 -21.29
N TYR A 549 -18.91 -72.93 -20.16
CA TYR A 549 -17.90 -71.89 -19.88
C TYR A 549 -16.89 -72.33 -18.81
N ASN A 550 -15.74 -71.66 -18.68
CA ASN A 550 -14.65 -72.04 -17.75
C ASN A 550 -14.18 -70.88 -16.87
N TRP A 551 -14.05 -71.08 -15.55
CA TRP A 551 -13.42 -70.12 -14.63
C TRP A 551 -12.56 -70.82 -13.57
N ASN A 552 -11.40 -70.20 -13.24
CA ASN A 552 -10.38 -70.73 -12.32
C ASN A 552 -10.12 -72.25 -12.46
N GLY A 553 -10.10 -72.74 -13.70
CA GLY A 553 -9.81 -74.13 -14.07
C GLY A 553 -11.02 -75.08 -14.11
N ASN A 554 -12.23 -74.62 -13.76
CA ASN A 554 -13.44 -75.43 -13.69
C ASN A 554 -14.42 -75.10 -14.82
N ASN A 555 -14.92 -76.13 -15.52
CA ASN A 555 -15.94 -75.97 -16.55
C ASN A 555 -17.36 -76.06 -15.96
N TYR A 556 -18.18 -75.07 -16.25
CA TYR A 556 -19.56 -74.91 -15.81
C TYR A 556 -20.52 -75.00 -17.00
N PHE A 557 -21.60 -75.77 -16.83
CA PHE A 557 -22.59 -76.08 -17.88
C PHE A 557 -23.99 -75.52 -17.53
N GLN A 558 -24.06 -74.67 -16.49
CA GLN A 558 -25.27 -74.06 -15.90
C GLN A 558 -24.91 -72.71 -15.27
N SER A 559 -25.89 -71.82 -15.07
CA SER A 559 -25.73 -70.48 -14.46
C SER A 559 -25.43 -70.54 -12.94
N GLY A 560 -24.50 -69.72 -12.41
CA GLY A 560 -24.21 -69.64 -10.96
C GLY A 560 -23.00 -68.74 -10.59
N ASN A 561 -22.72 -68.56 -9.28
CA ASN A 561 -21.71 -67.64 -8.70
C ASN A 561 -20.68 -68.33 -7.75
N TYR A 562 -19.46 -67.79 -7.58
CA TYR A 562 -18.30 -68.46 -6.92
C TYR A 562 -17.29 -67.50 -6.18
N THR A 563 -16.40 -67.95 -5.26
CA THR A 563 -15.48 -67.10 -4.42
C THR A 563 -14.14 -67.77 -3.97
N ASP A 564 -13.10 -66.99 -3.57
CA ASP A 564 -11.77 -67.48 -3.10
C ASP A 564 -11.03 -66.54 -2.09
N THR A 565 -9.99 -67.00 -1.36
CA THR A 565 -9.31 -66.29 -0.23
C THR A 565 -7.77 -66.51 -0.14
N LEU A 566 -6.99 -65.52 0.32
CA LEU A 566 -5.52 -65.61 0.51
C LEU A 566 -5.07 -65.25 1.94
N GLN A 567 -3.99 -65.90 2.41
CA GLN A 567 -3.52 -65.84 3.81
C GLN A 567 -1.99 -65.69 3.91
N SER A 568 -1.48 -65.00 4.94
CA SER A 568 -0.05 -64.82 5.20
C SER A 568 0.34 -65.24 6.63
N ILE A 569 1.65 -65.47 6.85
CA ILE A 569 2.16 -66.04 8.11
C ILE A 569 2.58 -64.99 9.16
N LEU A 570 2.30 -63.71 8.90
CA LEU A 570 2.42 -62.56 9.81
C LEU A 570 1.12 -61.74 9.72
N GLY A 571 0.00 -62.43 9.92
CA GLY A 571 -1.26 -62.18 9.19
C GLY A 571 -2.01 -60.88 9.47
N CYS A 572 -2.47 -60.28 8.35
CA CYS A 572 -3.66 -59.43 8.17
C CYS A 572 -3.95 -59.42 6.65
N ASP A 573 -4.95 -60.20 6.18
CA ASP A 573 -4.99 -60.75 4.79
C ASP A 573 -6.38 -60.61 4.05
N SER A 574 -6.59 -61.18 2.82
CA SER A 574 -7.59 -60.71 1.78
C SER A 574 -8.38 -61.77 0.91
N ILE A 575 -9.44 -61.39 0.12
CA ILE A 575 -10.56 -62.25 -0.47
C ILE A 575 -11.16 -61.78 -1.88
N VAL A 576 -11.78 -62.62 -2.79
CA VAL A 576 -12.33 -62.33 -4.21
C VAL A 576 -13.56 -63.24 -4.79
N THR A 577 -14.21 -63.06 -6.00
CA THR A 577 -15.59 -63.61 -6.51
C THR A 577 -15.89 -63.81 -8.07
N LEU A 578 -16.97 -64.54 -8.61
CA LEU A 578 -17.49 -64.61 -10.06
C LEU A 578 -18.97 -65.16 -10.43
N ILE A 579 -19.46 -65.30 -11.75
CA ILE A 579 -20.88 -65.58 -12.34
C ILE A 579 -21.05 -66.36 -13.77
N LEU A 580 -22.27 -66.83 -14.32
CA LEU A 580 -22.59 -67.49 -15.70
C LEU A 580 -24.10 -67.58 -16.34
N THR A 581 -24.43 -67.90 -17.68
CA THR A 581 -25.82 -68.15 -18.40
C THR A 581 -25.92 -68.83 -19.90
N LEU A 582 -27.10 -69.03 -20.64
CA LEU A 582 -27.44 -69.85 -21.95
C LEU A 582 -28.78 -69.53 -22.88
N ASN A 583 -29.05 -70.03 -24.18
CA ASN A 583 -30.38 -69.93 -25.03
C ASN A 583 -30.70 -70.74 -26.44
N SER A 584 -31.88 -70.63 -27.21
CA SER A 584 -32.29 -71.35 -28.58
C SER A 584 -33.64 -70.99 -29.44
N SER A 585 -33.98 -71.48 -30.73
CA SER A 585 -35.22 -71.17 -31.66
C SER A 585 -35.63 -72.04 -33.00
N ILE A 586 -36.86 -71.96 -33.69
CA ILE A 586 -37.51 -72.90 -34.79
C ILE A 586 -38.74 -72.41 -35.83
N PHE A 587 -38.95 -72.94 -37.12
CA PHE A 587 -40.08 -73.14 -38.24
C PHE A 587 -41.14 -72.14 -38.99
N SER A 588 -41.67 -72.42 -40.27
CA SER A 588 -42.89 -71.81 -41.07
C SER A 588 -43.46 -72.50 -42.45
N SER A 589 -44.47 -72.00 -43.30
CA SER A 589 -44.83 -72.30 -44.82
C SER A 589 -46.21 -71.84 -45.55
N GLU A 590 -46.36 -71.68 -46.95
CA GLU A 590 -47.54 -70.98 -47.68
C GLU A 590 -47.86 -71.01 -49.28
N THR A 591 -48.71 -70.09 -49.87
CA THR A 591 -49.07 -69.77 -51.34
C THR A 591 -49.81 -68.39 -51.57
N ILE A 592 -49.44 -67.51 -52.55
CA ILE A 592 -49.91 -66.07 -52.70
C ILE A 592 -50.02 -65.47 -54.16
N ILE A 593 -50.67 -64.29 -54.35
CA ILE A 593 -50.66 -63.39 -55.56
C ILE A 593 -50.46 -61.91 -55.12
N THR A 594 -49.73 -61.05 -55.87
CA THR A 594 -49.42 -59.64 -55.53
C THR A 594 -49.23 -58.69 -56.74
N CYS A 595 -48.85 -57.43 -56.49
CA CYS A 595 -48.31 -56.46 -57.46
C CYS A 595 -46.83 -56.12 -57.18
N ASP A 596 -46.11 -55.71 -58.23
CA ASP A 596 -44.69 -55.34 -58.41
C ASP A 596 -43.63 -56.34 -57.91
N ASP A 597 -43.70 -56.77 -56.65
CA ASP A 597 -42.82 -57.78 -56.06
C ASP A 597 -43.49 -58.57 -54.93
N TYR A 598 -42.97 -59.76 -54.65
CA TYR A 598 -43.31 -60.53 -53.45
C TYR A 598 -42.06 -60.96 -52.71
N ASN A 599 -41.87 -60.46 -51.49
CA ASN A 599 -40.82 -60.95 -50.62
C ASN A 599 -41.30 -62.23 -49.91
N TRP A 600 -40.59 -63.33 -50.13
CA TRP A 600 -40.78 -64.57 -49.40
C TRP A 600 -39.45 -65.16 -48.94
N ASN A 601 -39.40 -65.47 -47.64
CA ASN A 601 -38.19 -65.91 -46.94
C ASN A 601 -36.93 -65.09 -47.30
N GLY A 602 -37.08 -63.78 -47.40
CA GLY A 602 -35.99 -62.82 -47.68
C GLY A 602 -35.59 -62.70 -49.15
N ASN A 603 -36.11 -63.55 -50.04
CA ASN A 603 -35.93 -63.44 -51.48
C ASN A 603 -37.09 -62.64 -52.08
N ASN A 604 -36.78 -61.61 -52.87
CA ASN A 604 -37.78 -60.72 -53.43
C ASN A 604 -38.08 -61.10 -54.89
N TYR A 605 -39.27 -61.62 -55.14
CA TYR A 605 -39.68 -62.21 -56.41
C TYR A 605 -40.54 -61.22 -57.21
N THR A 606 -39.92 -60.57 -58.20
CA THR A 606 -40.59 -59.69 -59.18
C THR A 606 -41.30 -60.45 -60.31
N LEU A 607 -41.28 -61.79 -60.28
CA LEU A 607 -41.82 -62.67 -61.32
C LEU A 607 -42.63 -63.81 -60.69
N SER A 608 -43.69 -64.24 -61.39
CA SER A 608 -44.55 -65.36 -61.00
C SER A 608 -43.80 -66.71 -61.04
N GLY A 609 -43.95 -67.55 -60.01
CA GLY A 609 -43.21 -68.81 -59.91
C GLY A 609 -43.49 -69.63 -58.65
N ASN A 610 -42.78 -70.75 -58.49
CA ASN A 610 -42.91 -71.70 -57.38
C ASN A 610 -41.55 -71.90 -56.69
N TYR A 611 -41.51 -71.86 -55.35
CA TYR A 611 -40.28 -71.70 -54.56
C TYR A 611 -40.25 -72.60 -53.30
N VAL A 612 -39.04 -72.89 -52.81
CA VAL A 612 -38.73 -73.80 -51.68
C VAL A 612 -37.50 -73.24 -50.95
N ASP A 613 -37.49 -73.32 -49.61
CA ASP A 613 -36.45 -72.75 -48.76
C ASP A 613 -36.17 -73.59 -47.49
N THR A 614 -34.99 -73.44 -46.88
CA THR A 614 -34.53 -74.18 -45.69
C THR A 614 -33.99 -73.23 -44.62
N LEU A 615 -34.77 -72.96 -43.56
CA LEU A 615 -34.42 -71.99 -42.52
C LEU A 615 -33.28 -72.49 -41.62
N SER A 616 -32.14 -71.80 -41.70
CA SER A 616 -31.01 -71.84 -40.77
C SER A 616 -31.41 -71.55 -39.31
N SER A 617 -30.93 -72.30 -38.31
CA SER A 617 -30.95 -71.90 -36.89
C SER A 617 -29.53 -71.89 -36.32
N ILE A 618 -29.08 -70.75 -35.80
CA ILE A 618 -27.66 -70.50 -35.47
C ILE A 618 -27.18 -71.14 -34.15
N SER A 619 -27.74 -72.29 -33.80
CA SER A 619 -27.18 -73.27 -32.87
C SER A 619 -27.31 -74.73 -33.37
N GLY A 620 -27.62 -74.92 -34.66
CA GLY A 620 -27.60 -76.22 -35.35
C GLY A 620 -28.89 -77.04 -35.21
N CYS A 621 -30.06 -76.43 -35.46
CA CYS A 621 -31.39 -77.06 -35.30
C CYS A 621 -32.41 -76.47 -36.33
N ASP A 622 -32.35 -76.93 -37.58
CA ASP A 622 -32.85 -76.20 -38.77
C ASP A 622 -34.27 -76.63 -39.27
N SER A 623 -34.89 -75.92 -40.24
CA SER A 623 -36.35 -76.03 -40.56
C SER A 623 -36.82 -75.65 -41.99
N ILE A 624 -37.40 -76.56 -42.81
CA ILE A 624 -37.78 -76.35 -44.25
C ILE A 624 -39.19 -75.74 -44.48
N VAL A 625 -39.39 -74.97 -45.58
CA VAL A 625 -40.58 -74.15 -45.94
C VAL A 625 -40.82 -74.10 -47.48
N ASN A 626 -42.08 -73.98 -47.99
CA ASN A 626 -42.44 -73.90 -49.44
C ASN A 626 -43.44 -72.75 -49.80
N LEU A 627 -43.49 -72.28 -51.07
CA LEU A 627 -44.41 -71.24 -51.63
C LEU A 627 -44.78 -71.44 -53.13
N PHE A 628 -45.96 -70.96 -53.56
CA PHE A 628 -46.34 -70.66 -54.96
C PHE A 628 -46.82 -69.18 -55.15
N LEU A 629 -46.55 -68.50 -56.29
CA LEU A 629 -46.67 -67.02 -56.47
C LEU A 629 -47.16 -66.50 -57.86
N THR A 630 -47.78 -65.29 -57.92
CA THR A 630 -48.01 -64.47 -59.15
C THR A 630 -47.88 -62.95 -58.91
N VAL A 631 -47.43 -62.13 -59.91
CA VAL A 631 -47.06 -60.68 -59.78
C VAL A 631 -47.52 -59.80 -60.99
N ASN A 632 -47.87 -58.50 -60.79
CA ASN A 632 -48.27 -57.49 -61.82
C ASN A 632 -47.69 -56.06 -61.55
N HIS A 633 -47.28 -55.25 -62.55
CA HIS A 633 -46.50 -53.99 -62.33
C HIS A 633 -47.24 -52.63 -62.41
N SER A 634 -46.72 -51.60 -61.71
CA SER A 634 -47.23 -50.20 -61.67
C SER A 634 -46.20 -49.12 -62.12
N ALA A 635 -46.57 -47.82 -62.08
CA ALA A 635 -45.71 -46.69 -62.52
C ALA A 635 -46.00 -45.36 -61.79
N SER A 636 -44.98 -44.51 -61.63
CA SER A 636 -45.03 -43.25 -60.85
C SER A 636 -44.37 -42.03 -61.54
N ILE A 637 -44.73 -40.83 -61.09
CA ILE A 637 -44.17 -39.53 -61.52
C ILE A 637 -43.81 -38.70 -60.28
N ILE A 638 -42.70 -37.97 -60.31
CA ILE A 638 -42.20 -37.18 -59.16
C ILE A 638 -41.99 -35.71 -59.57
N GLU A 639 -42.54 -34.79 -58.78
CA GLU A 639 -42.26 -33.34 -58.82
C GLU A 639 -41.54 -32.92 -57.52
N ASN A 640 -40.54 -32.02 -57.63
CA ASN A 640 -39.80 -31.48 -56.49
C ASN A 640 -39.99 -29.96 -56.46
N ILE A 641 -40.53 -29.40 -55.37
CA ILE A 641 -40.87 -27.97 -55.24
C ILE A 641 -40.40 -27.43 -53.88
N THR A 642 -39.84 -26.22 -53.88
CA THR A 642 -39.50 -25.45 -52.66
C THR A 642 -40.19 -24.10 -52.71
N THR A 643 -40.85 -23.68 -51.63
CA THR A 643 -41.53 -22.38 -51.55
C THR A 643 -41.73 -21.92 -50.09
N CYS A 644 -42.23 -20.69 -49.89
CA CYS A 644 -42.49 -20.13 -48.55
C CYS A 644 -43.93 -20.44 -48.10
N ASP A 645 -44.10 -20.71 -46.80
CA ASP A 645 -45.37 -20.81 -46.04
C ASP A 645 -46.49 -21.77 -46.55
N ILE A 646 -47.01 -21.64 -47.78
CA ILE A 646 -48.10 -22.49 -48.32
C ILE A 646 -47.94 -22.74 -49.83
N TYR A 647 -47.99 -24.01 -50.25
CA TYR A 647 -48.08 -24.44 -51.65
C TYR A 647 -49.44 -25.05 -51.99
N ASN A 648 -49.90 -24.90 -53.23
CA ASN A 648 -51.15 -25.49 -53.72
C ASN A 648 -50.87 -26.51 -54.82
N TRP A 649 -51.27 -27.78 -54.60
CA TRP A 649 -51.04 -28.89 -55.53
C TRP A 649 -52.28 -29.79 -55.61
N ASN A 650 -52.67 -30.17 -56.83
CA ASN A 650 -53.90 -30.92 -57.15
C ASN A 650 -55.19 -30.45 -56.42
N GLY A 651 -55.27 -29.14 -56.11
CA GLY A 651 -56.42 -28.51 -55.45
C GLY A 651 -56.37 -28.51 -53.91
N ASN A 652 -55.34 -29.11 -53.30
CA ASN A 652 -55.09 -29.06 -51.86
C ASN A 652 -54.01 -28.03 -51.51
N SER A 653 -54.10 -27.45 -50.32
CA SER A 653 -53.11 -26.51 -49.76
C SER A 653 -52.24 -27.20 -48.71
N TYR A 654 -50.92 -27.07 -48.85
CA TYR A 654 -49.92 -27.72 -48.00
C TYR A 654 -49.01 -26.66 -47.36
N SER A 655 -48.96 -26.62 -46.03
CA SER A 655 -48.20 -25.63 -45.24
C SER A 655 -47.11 -26.27 -44.37
N GLN A 656 -46.62 -27.44 -44.77
CA GLN A 656 -45.53 -28.17 -44.11
C GLN A 656 -44.67 -28.88 -45.16
N SER A 657 -43.37 -28.97 -44.91
CA SER A 657 -42.44 -29.80 -45.70
C SER A 657 -42.79 -31.28 -45.57
N GLY A 658 -42.78 -31.99 -46.70
CA GLY A 658 -43.10 -33.42 -46.73
C GLY A 658 -43.26 -33.96 -48.15
N THR A 659 -43.28 -35.28 -48.26
CA THR A 659 -43.64 -35.97 -49.50
C THR A 659 -45.13 -36.26 -49.49
N TYR A 660 -45.86 -35.72 -50.47
CA TYR A 660 -47.29 -35.89 -50.65
C TYR A 660 -47.58 -36.79 -51.85
N TYR A 661 -48.69 -37.53 -51.78
CA TYR A 661 -49.06 -38.55 -52.74
C TYR A 661 -50.50 -38.34 -53.20
N ASP A 662 -50.74 -38.52 -54.50
CA ASP A 662 -52.07 -38.56 -55.10
C ASP A 662 -52.17 -39.77 -56.03
N SER A 663 -53.31 -40.47 -56.03
CA SER A 663 -53.47 -41.80 -56.63
C SER A 663 -54.59 -41.85 -57.68
N LEU A 664 -54.18 -42.07 -58.93
CA LEU A 664 -55.08 -42.11 -60.08
C LEU A 664 -55.54 -43.54 -60.34
N GLN A 665 -56.75 -43.87 -59.87
CA GLN A 665 -57.31 -45.23 -60.02
C GLN A 665 -57.69 -45.58 -61.45
N THR A 666 -57.45 -46.85 -61.83
CA THR A 666 -58.17 -47.47 -62.96
C THR A 666 -58.79 -48.80 -62.54
N SER A 667 -59.99 -49.08 -63.06
CA SER A 667 -60.90 -50.08 -62.47
C SER A 667 -60.54 -51.56 -62.72
N ASN A 668 -59.26 -51.90 -62.89
CA ASN A 668 -58.77 -53.27 -63.07
C ASN A 668 -57.33 -53.53 -62.55
N GLY A 669 -56.76 -52.63 -61.74
CA GLY A 669 -55.54 -52.89 -60.97
C GLY A 669 -54.26 -52.21 -61.48
N CYS A 670 -53.30 -52.06 -60.57
CA CYS A 670 -52.09 -51.24 -60.70
C CYS A 670 -52.41 -49.74 -60.91
N ASP A 671 -52.80 -49.07 -59.82
CA ASP A 671 -53.00 -47.62 -59.79
C ASP A 671 -51.65 -46.86 -59.90
N SER A 672 -51.66 -45.68 -60.53
CA SER A 672 -50.46 -44.84 -60.66
C SER A 672 -50.44 -43.74 -59.60
N ILE A 673 -49.23 -43.46 -59.07
CA ILE A 673 -49.02 -42.47 -58.02
C ILE A 673 -48.21 -41.28 -58.55
N SER A 674 -48.76 -40.08 -58.42
CA SER A 674 -48.00 -38.83 -58.52
C SER A 674 -47.47 -38.44 -57.13
N VAL A 675 -46.20 -38.07 -57.07
CA VAL A 675 -45.46 -37.76 -55.84
C VAL A 675 -44.97 -36.32 -55.89
N LEU A 676 -45.35 -35.51 -54.91
CA LEU A 676 -44.78 -34.18 -54.69
C LEU A 676 -43.82 -34.23 -53.50
N ASN A 677 -42.53 -33.99 -53.73
CA ASN A 677 -41.62 -33.62 -52.66
C ASN A 677 -41.69 -32.10 -52.47
N LEU A 678 -42.31 -31.66 -51.38
CA LEU A 678 -42.49 -30.25 -51.06
C LEU A 678 -41.58 -29.85 -49.88
N ILE A 679 -40.83 -28.77 -50.05
CA ILE A 679 -40.18 -28.05 -48.96
C ILE A 679 -40.90 -26.71 -48.77
N ILE A 680 -41.58 -26.57 -47.64
CA ILE A 680 -42.10 -25.31 -47.11
C ILE A 680 -41.05 -24.74 -46.16
N ASN A 681 -40.47 -23.60 -46.53
CA ASN A 681 -39.70 -22.78 -45.62
C ASN A 681 -40.67 -21.85 -44.87
N PRO A 682 -40.85 -21.98 -43.55
CA PRO A 682 -41.69 -21.05 -42.78
C PRO A 682 -40.96 -19.73 -42.56
N SER A 683 -41.67 -18.61 -42.70
CA SER A 683 -41.19 -17.32 -42.21
C SER A 683 -41.05 -17.32 -40.69
N VAL A 684 -39.87 -16.97 -40.16
CA VAL A 684 -39.60 -16.98 -38.71
C VAL A 684 -39.70 -15.56 -38.16
N PHE A 685 -40.48 -15.42 -37.09
CA PHE A 685 -40.63 -14.18 -36.33
C PHE A 685 -39.94 -14.32 -34.98
N GLY A 686 -38.79 -13.67 -34.81
CA GLY A 686 -38.07 -13.61 -33.55
C GLY A 686 -38.46 -12.35 -32.76
N GLN A 687 -38.55 -12.46 -31.43
CA GLN A 687 -38.71 -11.28 -30.56
C GLN A 687 -37.76 -11.37 -29.37
N GLU A 688 -36.83 -10.42 -29.29
CA GLU A 688 -35.91 -10.28 -28.16
C GLU A 688 -36.37 -9.11 -27.28
N ASN A 689 -36.41 -9.31 -25.97
CA ASN A 689 -36.74 -8.24 -25.02
C ASN A 689 -35.50 -7.99 -24.16
N ILE A 690 -34.77 -6.91 -24.46
CA ILE A 690 -33.48 -6.59 -23.83
C ILE A 690 -33.63 -5.33 -22.98
N THR A 691 -33.00 -5.34 -21.80
CA THR A 691 -32.74 -4.14 -21.02
C THR A 691 -31.23 -3.94 -20.95
N SER A 692 -30.73 -2.76 -21.29
CA SER A 692 -29.30 -2.43 -21.29
C SER A 692 -29.06 -1.04 -20.71
N CYS A 693 -27.81 -0.77 -20.31
CA CYS A 693 -27.41 0.49 -19.70
C CYS A 693 -26.75 1.42 -20.75
N ASN A 694 -27.25 2.65 -20.89
CA ASN A 694 -26.81 3.70 -21.83
C ASN A 694 -26.90 3.38 -23.34
N SER A 695 -26.50 2.19 -23.79
CA SER A 695 -26.67 1.73 -25.17
C SER A 695 -26.74 0.21 -25.27
N PHE A 696 -27.08 -0.30 -26.46
CA PHE A 696 -27.05 -1.71 -26.80
C PHE A 696 -26.63 -1.87 -28.27
N LEU A 697 -25.67 -2.76 -28.53
CA LEU A 697 -25.26 -3.14 -29.88
C LEU A 697 -26.12 -4.32 -30.32
N TRP A 698 -26.86 -4.15 -31.42
CA TRP A 698 -27.71 -5.19 -32.00
C TRP A 698 -27.56 -5.19 -33.51
N ASN A 699 -27.27 -6.36 -34.09
CA ASN A 699 -27.00 -6.57 -35.53
C ASN A 699 -26.09 -5.50 -36.15
N GLY A 700 -25.00 -5.14 -35.44
CA GLY A 700 -24.01 -4.14 -35.88
C GLY A 700 -24.39 -2.68 -35.62
N VAL A 701 -25.62 -2.37 -35.21
CA VAL A 701 -26.10 -1.00 -34.96
C VAL A 701 -26.16 -0.71 -33.45
N ILE A 702 -25.64 0.44 -33.03
CA ILE A 702 -25.68 0.90 -31.64
C ILE A 702 -26.95 1.71 -31.39
N TYR A 703 -27.82 1.21 -30.52
CA TYR A 703 -29.06 1.86 -30.09
C TYR A 703 -28.89 2.46 -28.70
N SER A 704 -29.08 3.78 -28.57
CA SER A 704 -28.94 4.55 -27.31
C SER A 704 -30.28 5.10 -26.78
N GLN A 705 -31.40 4.55 -27.25
CA GLN A 705 -32.74 4.95 -26.85
C GLN A 705 -33.64 3.73 -26.65
N THR A 706 -34.61 3.85 -25.74
CA THR A 706 -35.69 2.86 -25.56
C THR A 706 -36.62 2.87 -26.77
N GLY A 707 -36.88 1.71 -27.36
CA GLY A 707 -37.68 1.58 -28.56
C GLY A 707 -37.81 0.15 -29.06
N ASN A 708 -38.69 -0.05 -30.05
CA ASN A 708 -38.83 -1.33 -30.75
C ASN A 708 -38.17 -1.18 -32.12
N TYR A 709 -37.20 -2.06 -32.40
CA TYR A 709 -36.39 -2.06 -33.61
C TYR A 709 -36.61 -3.37 -34.36
N ASN A 710 -36.81 -3.30 -35.67
CA ASN A 710 -37.00 -4.48 -36.52
C ASN A 710 -35.81 -4.59 -37.46
N ASP A 711 -35.29 -5.81 -37.62
CA ASP A 711 -34.37 -6.19 -38.68
C ASP A 711 -35.04 -7.23 -39.59
N THR A 712 -34.69 -7.19 -40.88
CA THR A 712 -35.27 -7.99 -41.95
C THR A 712 -34.16 -8.78 -42.64
N LEU A 713 -33.97 -10.01 -42.18
CA LEU A 713 -32.96 -10.92 -42.71
C LEU A 713 -33.47 -11.47 -44.05
N GLN A 714 -33.06 -10.83 -45.14
CA GLN A 714 -33.42 -11.25 -46.50
C GLN A 714 -32.63 -12.48 -46.93
N THR A 715 -33.30 -13.38 -47.65
CA THR A 715 -32.64 -14.52 -48.31
C THR A 715 -32.81 -14.42 -49.82
N SER A 716 -31.86 -14.95 -50.59
CA SER A 716 -31.87 -14.91 -52.06
C SER A 716 -33.01 -15.71 -52.73
N LEU A 717 -33.90 -16.30 -51.93
CA LEU A 717 -35.11 -17.03 -52.35
C LEU A 717 -36.42 -16.39 -51.84
N GLY A 718 -36.36 -15.25 -51.14
CA GLY A 718 -37.53 -14.41 -50.84
C GLY A 718 -38.43 -14.84 -49.67
N CYS A 719 -37.98 -15.78 -48.83
CA CYS A 719 -38.62 -16.03 -47.53
C CYS A 719 -37.91 -15.15 -46.48
N ASP A 720 -38.25 -13.86 -46.42
CA ASP A 720 -37.62 -12.90 -45.50
C ASP A 720 -38.12 -13.14 -44.07
N SER A 721 -37.20 -13.09 -43.09
CA SER A 721 -37.52 -13.26 -41.67
C SER A 721 -37.38 -11.94 -40.91
N ILE A 722 -38.29 -11.67 -39.96
CA ILE A 722 -38.28 -10.44 -39.16
C ILE A 722 -37.88 -10.78 -37.73
N VAL A 723 -36.86 -10.10 -37.22
CA VAL A 723 -36.52 -10.11 -35.78
C VAL A 723 -36.90 -8.76 -35.20
N THR A 724 -37.62 -8.74 -34.08
CA THR A 724 -38.00 -7.53 -33.35
C THR A 724 -37.25 -7.48 -32.01
N LEU A 725 -36.35 -6.51 -31.87
CA LEU A 725 -35.79 -6.11 -30.60
C LEU A 725 -36.73 -5.11 -29.91
N ASN A 726 -37.28 -5.47 -28.76
CA ASN A 726 -37.83 -4.52 -27.81
C ASN A 726 -36.71 -4.13 -26.83
N LEU A 727 -36.17 -2.92 -26.98
CA LEU A 727 -35.05 -2.43 -26.19
C LEU A 727 -35.52 -1.43 -25.13
N ILE A 728 -35.13 -1.66 -23.88
CA ILE A 728 -35.19 -0.67 -22.79
C ILE A 728 -33.76 -0.21 -22.50
N ILE A 729 -33.46 1.06 -22.78
CA ILE A 729 -32.23 1.71 -22.33
C ILE A 729 -32.51 2.43 -21.01
N ASN A 730 -31.82 1.98 -19.96
CA ASN A 730 -31.72 2.68 -18.70
C ASN A 730 -30.44 3.53 -18.74
N ASN A 731 -30.56 4.86 -18.69
CA ASN A 731 -29.39 5.74 -18.66
C ASN A 731 -28.86 5.86 -17.23
N SER A 732 -27.56 5.64 -17.03
CA SER A 732 -26.88 5.94 -15.77
C SER A 732 -26.90 7.45 -15.53
N LEU A 733 -27.51 7.91 -14.44
CA LEU A 733 -27.56 9.33 -14.11
C LEU A 733 -26.24 9.75 -13.45
N PHE A 734 -25.61 10.78 -14.02
CA PHE A 734 -24.50 11.50 -13.40
C PHE A 734 -25.05 12.80 -12.81
N VAL A 735 -24.92 12.95 -11.49
CA VAL A 735 -25.36 14.14 -10.75
C VAL A 735 -24.19 14.69 -9.96
N ASN A 736 -23.79 15.92 -10.28
CA ASN A 736 -22.76 16.65 -9.54
C ASN A 736 -23.44 17.65 -8.61
N ASP A 737 -23.16 17.54 -7.32
CA ASP A 737 -23.66 18.43 -6.26
C ASP A 737 -22.48 19.06 -5.51
N SER A 738 -22.72 20.14 -4.77
CA SER A 738 -21.69 20.86 -4.03
C SER A 738 -22.19 21.35 -2.68
N ALA A 739 -21.52 20.98 -1.60
CA ALA A 739 -21.88 21.37 -0.24
C ALA A 739 -20.70 22.00 0.52
N THR A 740 -21.04 22.88 1.46
CA THR A 740 -20.07 23.45 2.42
C THR A 740 -20.65 23.29 3.82
N ALA A 741 -19.85 22.78 4.76
CA ALA A 741 -20.28 22.49 6.13
C ALA A 741 -19.14 22.66 7.13
N CYS A 742 -19.48 22.75 8.42
CA CYS A 742 -18.52 22.99 9.49
C CYS A 742 -18.22 21.69 10.23
N ASN A 743 -16.95 21.29 10.30
CA ASN A 743 -16.41 20.09 10.97
C ASN A 743 -16.89 18.72 10.45
N ASN A 744 -18.14 18.56 10.00
CA ASN A 744 -18.61 17.35 9.31
C ASN A 744 -19.79 17.60 8.37
N PHE A 745 -20.03 16.65 7.46
CA PHE A 745 -21.20 16.60 6.59
C PHE A 745 -21.71 15.17 6.44
N PHE A 746 -23.01 14.97 6.60
CA PHE A 746 -23.66 13.66 6.46
C PHE A 746 -24.29 13.51 5.07
N TRP A 747 -23.82 12.53 4.30
CA TRP A 747 -24.24 12.31 2.92
C TRP A 747 -24.31 10.82 2.59
N ASN A 748 -25.40 10.40 1.95
CA ASN A 748 -25.72 9.00 1.59
C ASN A 748 -25.44 7.94 2.69
N GLY A 749 -25.67 8.30 3.97
CA GLY A 749 -25.49 7.40 5.12
C GLY A 749 -24.10 7.47 5.77
N ASN A 750 -23.13 8.11 5.13
CA ASN A 750 -21.76 8.29 5.61
C ASN A 750 -21.57 9.69 6.23
N ASN A 751 -20.63 9.80 7.17
CA ASN A 751 -20.26 11.06 7.81
C ASN A 751 -18.83 11.46 7.40
N TYR A 752 -18.70 12.55 6.66
CA TYR A 752 -17.43 13.02 6.10
C TYR A 752 -16.84 14.13 6.97
N LEU A 753 -15.57 13.99 7.32
CA LEU A 753 -14.83 14.93 8.20
C LEU A 753 -13.87 15.85 7.43
N ASN A 754 -13.56 15.53 6.17
CA ASN A 754 -12.56 16.23 5.36
C ASN A 754 -13.20 16.88 4.12
N SER A 755 -12.55 17.91 3.59
CA SER A 755 -12.85 18.41 2.23
C SER A 755 -12.41 17.40 1.17
N GLY A 756 -13.18 17.26 0.09
CA GLY A 756 -12.86 16.32 -0.99
C GLY A 756 -13.94 16.21 -2.07
N LEU A 757 -13.62 15.46 -3.13
CA LEU A 757 -14.61 14.95 -4.08
C LEU A 757 -15.01 13.55 -3.63
N TYR A 758 -16.28 13.36 -3.31
CA TYR A 758 -16.83 12.08 -2.85
C TYR A 758 -17.82 11.54 -3.89
N THR A 759 -17.58 10.33 -4.36
CA THR A 759 -18.44 9.64 -5.32
C THR A 759 -19.16 8.49 -4.64
N ASP A 760 -20.47 8.40 -4.82
CA ASP A 760 -21.27 7.27 -4.38
C ASP A 760 -22.01 6.64 -5.57
N THR A 761 -22.05 5.31 -5.57
CA THR A 761 -22.59 4.50 -6.66
C THR A 761 -23.91 3.92 -6.19
N LEU A 762 -25.01 4.52 -6.64
CA LEU A 762 -26.35 4.09 -6.28
C LEU A 762 -26.69 2.78 -7.03
N LEU A 763 -26.30 1.67 -6.40
CA LEU A 763 -26.52 0.30 -6.87
C LEU A 763 -28.01 0.02 -7.12
N THR A 764 -28.32 -0.38 -8.34
CA THR A 764 -29.65 -0.82 -8.76
C THR A 764 -29.67 -2.34 -8.93
N SER A 765 -30.79 -2.99 -8.61
CA SER A 765 -30.94 -4.45 -8.80
C SER A 765 -31.06 -4.88 -10.28
N LEU A 766 -30.66 -4.01 -11.22
CA LEU A 766 -30.67 -4.19 -12.67
C LEU A 766 -29.36 -3.70 -13.34
N GLY A 767 -28.33 -3.34 -12.55
CA GLY A 767 -26.96 -3.10 -13.04
C GLY A 767 -26.69 -1.79 -13.79
N CYS A 768 -27.66 -0.87 -13.85
CA CYS A 768 -27.48 0.45 -14.46
C CYS A 768 -27.27 1.50 -13.37
N ASP A 769 -26.15 1.39 -12.68
CA ASP A 769 -25.88 2.15 -11.47
C ASP A 769 -25.61 3.63 -11.78
N SER A 770 -26.07 4.51 -10.90
CA SER A 770 -25.95 5.96 -11.09
C SER A 770 -24.91 6.53 -10.14
N ILE A 771 -23.99 7.34 -10.67
CA ILE A 771 -22.88 7.92 -9.91
C ILE A 771 -23.25 9.35 -9.51
N VAL A 772 -23.39 9.57 -8.21
CA VAL A 772 -23.55 10.91 -7.64
C VAL A 772 -22.18 11.37 -7.14
N SER A 773 -21.77 12.56 -7.54
CA SER A 773 -20.50 13.18 -7.15
C SER A 773 -20.76 14.42 -6.31
N LEU A 774 -20.33 14.39 -5.05
CA LEU A 774 -20.37 15.53 -4.14
C LEU A 774 -19.00 16.21 -4.08
N HIS A 775 -18.92 17.48 -4.47
CA HIS A 775 -17.80 18.33 -4.11
C HIS A 775 -18.05 18.94 -2.72
N LEU A 776 -17.36 18.41 -1.70
CA LEU A 776 -17.54 18.80 -0.31
C LEU A 776 -16.40 19.71 0.16
N THR A 777 -16.75 20.87 0.71
CA THR A 777 -15.85 21.71 1.49
C THR A 777 -16.21 21.62 2.98
N ILE A 778 -15.40 20.92 3.76
CA ILE A 778 -15.44 21.04 5.22
C ILE A 778 -14.56 22.22 5.62
N LEU A 779 -15.14 23.14 6.39
CA LEU A 779 -14.45 24.21 7.08
C LEU A 779 -14.22 23.80 8.55
N GLU A 780 -13.01 24.00 9.04
CA GLU A 780 -12.64 23.74 10.44
C GLU A 780 -12.88 24.97 11.31
N ASN A 781 -13.42 24.77 12.51
CA ASN A 781 -13.52 25.82 13.52
C ASN A 781 -12.19 25.92 14.28
N PHE A 782 -11.39 26.95 13.98
CA PHE A 782 -10.15 27.22 14.72
C PHE A 782 -10.45 27.89 16.08
N ILE A 783 -9.73 27.43 17.10
CA ILE A 783 -9.63 28.07 18.41
C ILE A 783 -8.24 28.73 18.47
N LEU A 784 -8.20 30.03 18.76
CA LEU A 784 -6.97 30.76 19.03
C LEU A 784 -6.92 31.11 20.52
N GLU A 785 -5.77 30.90 21.15
CA GLU A 785 -5.52 31.22 22.56
C GLU A 785 -4.35 32.20 22.67
N ASP A 786 -4.51 33.25 23.49
CA ASP A 786 -3.48 34.27 23.78
C ASP A 786 -3.43 34.55 25.29
N SER A 787 -2.27 34.95 25.81
CA SER A 787 -2.04 35.17 27.24
C SER A 787 -1.31 36.49 27.50
N VAL A 788 -1.99 37.44 28.14
CA VAL A 788 -1.48 38.82 28.32
C VAL A 788 -1.56 39.25 29.78
N SER A 789 -0.53 39.95 30.26
CA SER A 789 -0.57 40.67 31.54
C SER A 789 -0.61 42.18 31.31
N ALA A 790 -1.45 42.90 32.04
CA ALA A 790 -1.63 44.34 31.95
C ALA A 790 -1.87 44.97 33.35
N CYS A 791 -1.87 46.30 33.44
CA CYS A 791 -2.18 47.03 34.67
C CYS A 791 -3.42 47.89 34.50
N GLY A 792 -4.34 47.79 35.46
CA GLY A 792 -5.63 48.49 35.46
C GLY A 792 -6.63 47.98 34.42
N SER A 793 -6.26 47.98 33.13
CA SER A 793 -7.10 47.46 32.05
C SER A 793 -6.32 47.12 30.76
N TYR A 794 -6.95 46.33 29.89
CA TYR A 794 -6.45 45.94 28.57
C TYR A 794 -7.53 46.14 27.49
N LEU A 795 -7.14 46.47 26.26
CA LEU A 795 -8.07 46.72 25.15
C LEU A 795 -8.02 45.56 24.14
N TRP A 796 -9.07 44.74 24.11
CA TRP A 796 -9.16 43.54 23.26
C TRP A 796 -10.44 43.59 22.42
N GLY A 797 -10.34 43.35 21.11
CA GLY A 797 -11.47 43.47 20.17
C GLY A 797 -12.11 44.88 20.09
N GLY A 798 -11.50 45.89 20.70
CA GLY A 798 -12.09 47.22 20.91
C GLY A 798 -12.92 47.36 22.19
N VAL A 799 -13.03 46.31 23.00
CA VAL A 799 -13.61 46.31 24.36
C VAL A 799 -12.50 46.55 25.38
N LEU A 800 -12.74 47.45 26.33
CA LEU A 800 -11.83 47.67 27.47
C LEU A 800 -12.20 46.69 28.59
N ILE A 801 -11.22 45.96 29.10
CA ILE A 801 -11.36 44.88 30.08
C ILE A 801 -10.50 45.22 31.31
N ASP A 802 -11.11 45.31 32.49
CA ASP A 802 -10.53 45.87 33.73
C ASP A 802 -10.38 44.85 34.87
N SER A 803 -10.47 43.56 34.56
CA SER A 803 -10.35 42.46 35.53
C SER A 803 -9.67 41.24 34.93
N SER A 804 -8.98 40.46 35.78
CA SER A 804 -8.34 39.19 35.36
C SER A 804 -9.38 38.11 35.05
N GLY A 805 -9.18 37.36 33.98
CA GLY A 805 -10.13 36.33 33.56
C GLY A 805 -9.82 35.72 32.19
N SER A 806 -10.60 34.70 31.83
CA SER A 806 -10.66 34.18 30.47
C SER A 806 -11.80 34.88 29.72
N TYR A 807 -11.49 35.48 28.59
CA TYR A 807 -12.43 36.22 27.75
C TYR A 807 -12.54 35.53 26.39
N THR A 808 -13.77 35.42 25.87
CA THR A 808 -14.04 34.69 24.63
C THR A 808 -14.79 35.59 23.66
N ASP A 809 -14.29 35.68 22.43
CA ASP A 809 -14.96 36.31 21.31
C ASP A 809 -15.25 35.27 20.22
N THR A 810 -16.38 35.44 19.54
CA THR A 810 -16.90 34.48 18.55
C THR A 810 -17.02 35.19 17.21
N LEU A 811 -16.02 34.99 16.35
CA LEU A 811 -15.94 35.58 15.04
C LEU A 811 -16.92 34.87 14.10
N GLN A 812 -18.12 35.45 13.98
CA GLN A 812 -19.20 34.86 13.19
C GLN A 812 -18.91 34.86 11.69
N SER A 813 -19.03 33.70 11.04
CA SER A 813 -18.89 33.60 9.59
C SER A 813 -20.27 33.53 8.91
N VAL A 814 -20.35 33.96 7.66
CA VAL A 814 -21.62 34.01 6.90
C VAL A 814 -22.25 32.62 6.68
N ASN A 815 -21.48 31.55 6.92
CA ASN A 815 -21.89 30.15 6.79
C ASN A 815 -22.09 29.45 8.15
N GLY A 816 -21.90 30.14 9.29
CA GLY A 816 -22.07 29.58 10.63
C GLY A 816 -20.92 28.69 11.14
N CYS A 817 -19.79 28.65 10.43
CA CYS A 817 -18.55 28.07 10.93
C CYS A 817 -17.83 29.16 11.73
N ASP A 818 -18.30 29.38 12.96
CA ASP A 818 -17.86 30.49 13.79
C ASP A 818 -16.55 30.14 14.52
N SER A 819 -15.56 31.03 14.43
CA SER A 819 -14.22 30.82 15.01
C SER A 819 -14.15 31.41 16.42
N ILE A 820 -13.41 30.77 17.32
CA ILE A 820 -13.37 31.15 18.74
C ILE A 820 -11.99 31.71 19.07
N ASN A 821 -11.95 32.90 19.66
CA ASN A 821 -10.73 33.54 20.14
C ASN A 821 -10.80 33.65 21.67
N ILE A 822 -9.76 33.20 22.38
CA ILE A 822 -9.72 33.11 23.84
C ILE A 822 -8.51 33.91 24.35
N LEU A 823 -8.79 34.96 25.13
CA LEU A 823 -7.77 35.72 25.84
C LEU A 823 -7.74 35.32 27.32
N TYR A 824 -6.60 34.82 27.77
CA TYR A 824 -6.28 34.70 29.20
C TYR A 824 -5.60 36.00 29.66
N LEU A 825 -6.37 36.87 30.30
CA LEU A 825 -5.91 38.19 30.77
C LEU A 825 -5.61 38.14 32.27
N ASN A 826 -4.42 38.60 32.65
CA ASN A 826 -4.08 38.93 34.02
C ASN A 826 -3.95 40.45 34.19
N ILE A 827 -4.81 41.04 35.03
CA ILE A 827 -4.65 42.41 35.51
C ILE A 827 -3.87 42.35 36.84
N ASN A 828 -2.69 42.95 36.88
CA ASN A 828 -1.86 42.96 38.09
C ASN A 828 -2.53 43.76 39.22
N ASP A 829 -2.46 43.22 40.44
CA ASP A 829 -3.31 43.58 41.58
C ASP A 829 -3.21 45.04 42.07
N ASN A 830 -4.24 45.43 42.82
CA ASN A 830 -4.45 46.77 43.37
C ASN A 830 -3.51 47.05 44.57
N ILE A 831 -2.39 47.71 44.32
CA ILE A 831 -1.37 48.02 45.35
C ILE A 831 -1.67 49.39 45.98
N GLY A 832 -1.17 49.66 47.19
CA GLY A 832 -1.12 51.00 47.77
C GLY A 832 0.27 51.45 48.22
N ALA A 833 0.53 52.75 48.10
CA ALA A 833 1.80 53.39 48.43
C ALA A 833 1.74 54.14 49.79
N PRO A 834 2.87 54.30 50.52
CA PRO A 834 4.24 53.95 50.12
C PRO A 834 4.48 52.46 49.99
N LEU A 835 5.40 52.10 49.10
CA LEU A 835 5.98 50.76 49.07
C LEU A 835 7.24 50.77 49.93
N THR A 836 7.47 49.75 50.76
CA THR A 836 8.73 49.61 51.48
C THR A 836 9.60 48.59 50.75
N LEU A 837 10.73 49.05 50.22
CA LEU A 837 11.83 48.21 49.75
C LEU A 837 12.75 47.92 50.93
N GLU A 838 12.91 46.64 51.27
CA GLU A 838 14.02 46.12 52.08
C GLU A 838 15.02 45.47 51.13
N LEU A 839 16.26 45.96 51.09
CA LEU A 839 17.34 45.50 50.21
C LEU A 839 18.61 45.27 51.05
N LEU A 840 18.89 44.00 51.37
CA LEU A 840 20.19 43.57 51.88
C LEU A 840 21.17 43.55 50.72
N LEU A 841 22.23 44.35 50.84
CA LEU A 841 23.36 44.38 49.93
C LEU A 841 24.36 43.25 50.27
N ASP A 842 25.09 42.79 49.26
CA ASP A 842 26.14 41.78 49.34
C ASP A 842 27.51 42.41 49.69
N ASP A 843 28.63 41.73 49.39
CA ASP A 843 29.98 42.28 49.56
C ASP A 843 30.46 43.18 48.39
N TYR A 844 29.76 43.23 47.25
CA TYR A 844 30.27 43.82 45.99
C TYR A 844 29.41 44.95 45.40
N CYS A 845 28.28 45.30 46.02
CA CYS A 845 27.24 46.34 45.82
C CYS A 845 27.51 47.70 45.09
N LEU A 846 28.69 47.95 44.54
CA LEU A 846 29.04 49.05 43.63
C LEU A 846 28.34 48.98 42.26
N GLU A 847 27.65 47.89 41.99
CA GLU A 847 26.94 47.63 40.74
C GLU A 847 25.42 47.54 40.89
N THR A 848 24.94 47.17 42.08
CA THR A 848 23.51 47.16 42.39
C THR A 848 22.92 48.58 42.40
N TYR A 849 21.88 48.82 41.62
CA TYR A 849 21.05 50.03 41.70
C TYR A 849 19.59 49.69 41.41
N TRP A 850 18.64 50.46 41.94
CA TRP A 850 17.22 50.26 41.64
C TRP A 850 16.56 51.54 41.15
N THR A 851 15.52 51.40 40.34
CA THR A 851 14.71 52.51 39.85
C THR A 851 13.21 52.21 40.00
N VAL A 852 12.40 53.27 39.98
CA VAL A 852 10.95 53.16 39.73
C VAL A 852 10.58 54.10 38.61
N LYS A 853 9.91 53.55 37.59
CA LYS A 853 9.41 54.25 36.40
C LYS A 853 7.89 54.32 36.41
N ASP A 854 7.31 55.39 35.84
CA ASP A 854 5.88 55.45 35.51
C ASP A 854 5.56 54.80 34.14
N SER A 855 4.28 54.77 33.77
CA SER A 855 3.80 54.25 32.47
C SER A 855 4.28 55.02 31.23
N GLN A 856 5.11 56.06 31.40
CA GLN A 856 5.77 56.80 30.32
C GLN A 856 7.31 56.68 30.38
N ASP A 857 7.83 55.66 31.07
CA ASP A 857 9.25 55.39 31.34
C ASP A 857 9.99 56.51 32.12
N SER A 858 9.27 57.45 32.73
CA SER A 858 9.88 58.52 33.51
C SER A 858 10.39 57.97 34.83
N ILE A 859 11.67 58.17 35.15
CA ILE A 859 12.27 57.69 36.41
C ILE A 859 11.87 58.62 37.58
N TRP A 860 11.02 58.13 38.48
CA TRP A 860 10.60 58.82 39.71
C TRP A 860 11.61 58.65 40.85
N TYR A 861 12.10 57.42 41.03
CA TYR A 861 13.09 57.05 42.03
C TYR A 861 14.30 56.37 41.37
N ASN A 862 15.50 56.64 41.89
CA ASN A 862 16.73 55.95 41.52
C ASN A 862 17.76 56.08 42.66
N GLU A 863 18.22 54.94 43.18
CA GLU A 863 19.27 54.86 44.19
C GLU A 863 20.24 53.70 43.93
N GLY A 864 21.49 53.92 44.32
CA GLY A 864 22.67 53.16 43.88
C GLY A 864 23.50 53.97 42.87
N PRO A 865 24.67 53.46 42.45
CA PRO A 865 25.37 52.32 43.06
C PRO A 865 25.79 52.59 44.51
N TYR A 866 25.95 51.54 45.32
CA TYR A 866 26.23 51.66 46.75
C TYR A 866 27.73 51.59 47.08
N ASN A 867 28.15 52.16 48.22
CA ASN A 867 29.58 52.32 48.56
C ASN A 867 30.20 51.05 49.18
N CYS A 868 30.26 49.98 48.37
CA CYS A 868 31.16 48.85 48.51
C CYS A 868 32.57 49.18 47.97
N ASN A 869 33.51 48.24 48.09
CA ASN A 869 34.90 48.34 47.63
C ASN A 869 35.11 47.40 46.42
N PRO A 870 35.83 47.80 45.35
CA PRO A 870 35.97 46.99 44.12
C PRO A 870 36.71 45.63 44.27
N THR A 871 37.02 45.20 45.48
CA THR A 871 37.63 43.90 45.79
C THR A 871 36.88 43.16 46.91
N GLY A 872 35.60 43.47 47.10
CA GLY A 872 34.75 42.96 48.18
C GLY A 872 34.82 43.79 49.47
N GLY A 873 33.73 43.73 50.25
CA GLY A 873 33.52 44.48 51.48
C GLY A 873 33.27 45.98 51.24
N GLY A 874 33.21 46.78 52.31
CA GLY A 874 33.07 48.23 52.20
C GLY A 874 32.32 48.86 53.37
N SER A 875 31.79 50.07 53.16
CA SER A 875 31.01 50.78 54.19
C SER A 875 29.51 50.42 54.18
N GLN A 876 29.03 49.85 53.08
CA GLN A 876 27.64 49.42 52.88
C GLN A 876 27.50 47.93 52.52
N ALA A 877 28.63 47.22 52.41
CA ALA A 877 28.64 45.77 52.22
C ALA A 877 27.92 45.05 53.36
N ASN A 878 27.12 44.04 53.05
CA ASN A 878 26.32 43.29 54.03
C ASN A 878 25.39 44.19 54.90
N THR A 879 24.93 45.34 54.36
CA THR A 879 23.97 46.22 55.05
C THR A 879 22.58 46.21 54.41
N THR A 880 21.54 46.32 55.22
CA THR A 880 20.15 46.45 54.74
C THR A 880 19.80 47.91 54.52
N ILE A 881 19.56 48.26 53.26
CA ILE A 881 18.89 49.48 52.83
C ILE A 881 17.38 49.29 53.03
N ILE A 882 16.72 50.26 53.65
CA ILE A 882 15.25 50.28 53.80
C ILE A 882 14.74 51.63 53.27
N LYS A 883 13.82 51.60 52.30
CA LYS A 883 13.30 52.80 51.62
C LYS A 883 11.80 52.74 51.38
N ASP A 884 11.13 53.82 51.79
CA ASP A 884 9.71 54.06 51.53
C ASP A 884 9.55 54.87 50.24
N ILE A 885 8.89 54.28 49.25
CA ILE A 885 8.71 54.75 47.88
C ILE A 885 7.29 55.30 47.74
N PHE A 886 7.15 56.61 47.63
CA PHE A 886 5.86 57.33 47.61
C PHE A 886 5.44 57.66 46.17
N LEU A 887 4.41 56.97 45.68
CA LEU A 887 3.93 57.02 44.30
C LEU A 887 2.53 57.66 44.23
N ASP A 888 2.11 58.20 43.08
CA ASP A 888 0.78 58.80 42.93
C ASP A 888 -0.33 57.73 42.80
N GLU A 889 -1.56 58.09 43.17
CA GLU A 889 -2.75 57.24 43.00
C GLU A 889 -3.25 57.25 41.54
N SER A 890 -3.78 56.10 41.09
CA SER A 890 -4.34 55.83 39.75
C SER A 890 -3.35 55.68 38.59
N GLU A 891 -2.06 55.44 38.85
CA GLU A 891 -1.00 55.33 37.84
C GLU A 891 -0.27 53.96 37.90
N CYS A 892 0.27 53.51 36.77
CA CYS A 892 1.05 52.26 36.68
C CYS A 892 2.54 52.54 36.88
N TYR A 893 3.23 51.66 37.60
CA TYR A 893 4.66 51.80 37.88
C TYR A 893 5.41 50.47 37.70
N THR A 894 6.66 50.59 37.24
CA THR A 894 7.62 49.48 37.18
C THR A 894 8.72 49.73 38.20
N PHE A 895 8.87 48.84 39.18
CA PHE A 895 10.09 48.74 39.98
C PHE A 895 11.11 47.90 39.21
N GLU A 896 12.37 48.33 39.19
CA GLU A 896 13.49 47.58 38.61
C GLU A 896 14.66 47.56 39.58
N LEU A 897 15.05 46.37 40.05
CA LEU A 897 16.33 46.15 40.70
C LEU A 897 17.30 45.68 39.61
N ASN A 898 18.41 46.41 39.45
CA ASN A 898 19.39 46.21 38.39
C ASN A 898 20.76 45.92 39.00
N ASP A 899 21.56 45.22 38.23
CA ASP A 899 22.95 44.86 38.49
C ASP A 899 23.78 45.00 37.20
N TYR A 900 25.10 45.19 37.31
CA TYR A 900 25.94 45.59 36.18
C TYR A 900 26.77 44.45 35.57
N TYR A 901 27.36 43.54 36.36
CA TYR A 901 28.05 42.36 35.80
C TYR A 901 27.14 41.15 35.60
N GLY A 902 25.97 41.12 36.25
CA GLY A 902 24.91 40.16 36.00
C GLY A 902 24.91 38.93 36.93
N ASP A 903 25.43 39.09 38.16
CA ASP A 903 25.29 38.17 39.29
C ASP A 903 24.35 38.70 40.40
N GLY A 904 23.74 39.87 40.17
CA GLY A 904 22.54 40.36 40.86
C GLY A 904 22.79 40.91 42.27
N LEU A 905 22.77 40.00 43.24
CA LEU A 905 23.19 40.20 44.63
C LEU A 905 23.97 38.98 45.17
N GLY A 906 24.30 38.02 44.30
CA GLY A 906 25.11 36.84 44.64
C GLY A 906 26.61 37.10 44.51
N GLY A 907 27.03 38.36 44.60
CA GLY A 907 28.36 38.86 44.25
C GLY A 907 29.48 38.33 45.15
N SER A 908 29.83 37.06 45.00
CA SER A 908 30.98 36.45 45.65
C SER A 908 31.62 35.38 44.78
N LEU A 909 32.96 35.38 44.74
CA LEU A 909 33.81 34.37 44.05
C LEU A 909 33.67 32.93 44.56
N TRP A 910 32.64 32.66 45.39
CA TRP A 910 32.42 31.43 46.14
C TRP A 910 30.95 30.95 46.11
N GLY A 911 30.06 31.60 45.34
CA GLY A 911 28.69 31.13 45.14
C GLY A 911 27.81 31.24 46.39
N GLY A 912 27.84 32.41 47.04
CA GLY A 912 27.03 32.68 48.21
C GLY A 912 25.53 32.84 47.93
N SER A 913 24.77 32.85 49.03
CA SER A 913 23.38 33.35 49.06
C SER A 913 23.31 34.62 49.90
N ASP A 914 24.32 35.46 49.74
CA ASP A 914 24.33 36.84 50.19
C ASP A 914 23.30 37.68 49.43
N GLY A 915 22.94 38.81 50.04
CA GLY A 915 21.93 39.74 49.53
C GLY A 915 20.48 39.21 49.47
N SER A 916 19.52 40.14 49.52
CA SER A 916 18.10 39.84 49.38
C SER A 916 17.29 41.11 49.16
N TRP A 917 16.23 41.05 48.35
CA TRP A 917 15.23 42.13 48.27
C TRP A 917 13.84 41.65 48.69
N THR A 918 13.05 42.57 49.21
CA THR A 918 11.61 42.40 49.41
C THR A 918 10.93 43.76 49.22
N LEU A 919 10.05 43.86 48.25
CA LEU A 919 9.20 45.02 47.98
C LEU A 919 7.81 44.74 48.54
N LYS A 920 7.33 45.60 49.45
CA LYS A 920 6.05 45.44 50.16
C LYS A 920 5.14 46.64 49.94
N ASP A 921 3.83 46.45 49.95
CA ASP A 921 2.86 47.55 49.96
C ASP A 921 2.69 48.14 51.38
N PHE A 922 1.90 49.22 51.51
CA PHE A 922 1.65 49.88 52.80
C PHE A 922 0.89 49.01 53.83
N ASN A 923 0.34 47.86 53.43
CA ASN A 923 -0.29 46.86 54.30
C ASN A 923 0.65 45.69 54.65
N ASN A 924 1.93 45.75 54.25
CA ASN A 924 2.93 44.67 54.29
C ASN A 924 2.62 43.46 53.38
N VAL A 925 1.79 43.60 52.35
CA VAL A 925 1.64 42.58 51.29
C VAL A 925 2.92 42.56 50.46
N ILE A 926 3.53 41.39 50.30
CA ILE A 926 4.75 41.22 49.49
C ILE A 926 4.37 41.29 48.01
N ILE A 927 5.01 42.20 47.29
CA ILE A 927 4.79 42.47 45.86
C ILE A 927 5.80 41.70 45.02
N SER A 928 7.06 41.69 45.47
CA SER A 928 8.17 40.94 44.88
C SER A 928 9.25 40.69 45.93
N GLN A 929 9.97 39.57 45.83
CA GLN A 929 11.07 39.23 46.74
C GLN A 929 12.04 38.23 46.09
N GLY A 930 13.28 38.18 46.58
CA GLY A 930 14.26 37.18 46.20
C GLY A 930 15.60 37.34 46.92
N GLN A 931 16.57 36.48 46.58
CA GLN A 931 17.89 36.38 47.23
C GLN A 931 18.95 35.97 46.19
N GLY A 932 20.20 36.40 46.37
CA GLY A 932 21.31 36.07 45.46
C GLY A 932 21.11 36.55 44.02
N ASP A 933 21.48 35.69 43.07
CA ASP A 933 21.52 35.98 41.64
C ASP A 933 20.13 36.07 40.97
N PHE A 934 19.91 37.14 40.21
CA PHE A 934 18.76 37.38 39.34
C PHE A 934 19.16 37.89 37.94
N GLY A 935 20.44 37.76 37.58
CA GLY A 935 21.03 38.38 36.40
C GLY A 935 21.06 39.91 36.47
N TYR A 936 21.23 40.55 35.31
CA TYR A 936 21.35 42.01 35.17
C TYR A 936 20.16 42.83 35.70
N SER A 937 18.95 42.25 35.78
CA SER A 937 17.78 42.98 36.27
C SER A 937 16.59 42.07 36.58
N ILE A 938 15.91 42.35 37.69
CA ILE A 938 14.53 41.92 37.91
C ILE A 938 13.59 43.14 37.91
N ASN A 939 12.47 43.02 37.20
CA ASN A 939 11.42 44.04 37.14
C ASN A 939 10.09 43.54 37.72
N GLN A 940 9.29 44.48 38.23
CA GLN A 940 7.98 44.22 38.80
C GLN A 940 7.03 45.36 38.42
N LEU A 941 6.01 45.04 37.61
CA LEU A 941 4.99 45.96 37.15
C LEU A 941 3.73 45.88 38.03
N PHE A 942 3.19 47.02 38.46
CA PHE A 942 2.02 47.10 39.35
C PHE A 942 1.20 48.40 39.20
N TYR A 943 -0.02 48.40 39.73
CA TYR A 943 -0.93 49.54 39.70
C TYR A 943 -1.17 50.12 41.11
N VAL A 944 -0.97 51.43 41.29
CA VAL A 944 -1.12 52.09 42.59
C VAL A 944 -2.52 52.67 42.73
N THR A 945 -3.38 52.00 43.50
CA THR A 945 -4.79 52.39 43.71
C THR A 945 -5.03 53.30 44.91
N GLN A 946 -4.10 53.31 45.87
CA GLN A 946 -4.19 54.11 47.10
C GLN A 946 -2.82 54.70 47.39
N SER A 947 -2.75 55.92 47.92
CA SER A 947 -1.47 56.53 48.28
C SER A 947 -1.55 57.45 49.50
N ILE A 948 -0.55 57.34 50.38
CA ILE A 948 -0.36 58.19 51.56
C ILE A 948 0.74 59.22 51.25
N ALA A 949 0.47 60.51 51.41
CA ALA A 949 1.48 61.53 51.11
C ALA A 949 2.66 61.54 52.09
N SER A 950 3.86 61.48 51.50
CA SER A 950 5.18 61.64 52.14
C SER A 950 5.31 62.89 53.02
N SER A 951 4.50 63.93 52.76
CA SER A 951 4.35 65.07 53.68
C SER A 951 2.94 65.66 53.64
N ILE A 952 2.34 65.82 54.82
CA ILE A 952 1.05 66.48 55.04
C ILE A 952 1.24 67.49 56.17
N ASN A 953 0.84 68.74 55.96
CA ASN A 953 0.83 69.75 57.03
C ASN A 953 -0.59 69.87 57.61
N ASN A 954 -0.76 69.38 58.84
CA ASN A 954 -2.06 69.35 59.50
C ASN A 954 -2.39 70.74 60.09
N ILE A 955 -3.46 71.35 59.59
CA ILE A 955 -3.97 72.66 60.01
C ILE A 955 -5.44 72.47 60.37
N GLU A 956 -5.80 72.82 61.61
CA GLU A 956 -7.13 72.56 62.15
C GLU A 956 -8.22 73.26 61.33
N ASN A 957 -9.17 72.44 60.83
CA ASN A 957 -10.45 72.81 60.24
C ASN A 957 -10.43 73.72 58.99
N SER A 958 -10.93 73.16 57.87
CA SER A 958 -11.53 73.85 56.71
C SER A 958 -10.68 74.75 55.81
N ASN A 959 -9.41 75.03 56.11
CA ASN A 959 -8.61 76.02 55.36
C ASN A 959 -7.79 75.45 54.18
N GLY A 960 -7.85 74.14 53.91
CA GLY A 960 -7.13 73.47 52.83
C GLY A 960 -5.97 72.60 53.30
N GLN A 961 -5.56 71.66 52.45
CA GLN A 961 -4.47 70.72 52.68
C GLN A 961 -3.52 70.74 51.48
N ILE A 962 -2.25 70.43 51.71
CA ILE A 962 -1.25 70.26 50.65
C ILE A 962 -0.64 68.87 50.84
N TYR A 963 -0.59 68.12 49.75
CA TYR A 963 0.00 66.80 49.58
C TYR A 963 1.16 66.94 48.60
N ILE A 964 2.24 66.18 48.80
CA ILE A 964 3.47 66.27 48.00
C ILE A 964 3.99 64.85 47.73
N PHE A 965 4.32 64.55 46.47
CA PHE A 965 4.72 63.23 45.99
C PHE A 965 5.72 63.35 44.82
N PRO A 966 6.90 62.71 44.87
CA PRO A 966 7.61 62.24 46.06
C PRO A 966 8.19 63.42 46.87
N ASN A 967 8.52 63.21 48.14
CA ASN A 967 9.29 64.15 48.98
C ASN A 967 9.98 63.37 50.12
N PRO A 968 11.27 63.02 50.02
CA PRO A 968 12.30 63.61 49.15
C PRO A 968 12.11 63.43 47.64
N PHE A 969 12.78 64.27 46.85
CA PHE A 969 12.77 64.19 45.39
C PHE A 969 14.07 64.74 44.76
N LYS A 970 14.39 64.27 43.55
CA LYS A 970 15.65 64.58 42.84
C LYS A 970 15.46 65.57 41.70
N ASN A 971 14.55 65.26 40.76
CA ASN A 971 14.29 66.07 39.57
C ASN A 971 13.04 66.95 39.69
N SER A 972 11.94 66.38 40.18
CA SER A 972 10.66 67.05 40.32
C SER A 972 9.76 66.41 41.39
N THR A 973 8.72 67.13 41.79
CA THR A 973 7.69 66.64 42.73
C THR A 973 6.31 67.19 42.38
N SER A 974 5.30 66.32 42.37
CA SER A 974 3.89 66.69 42.27
C SER A 974 3.40 67.28 43.59
N VAL A 975 2.77 68.44 43.53
CA VAL A 975 2.09 69.07 44.65
C VAL A 975 0.60 69.16 44.34
N GLU A 976 -0.22 68.61 45.23
CA GLU A 976 -1.67 68.74 45.17
C GLU A 976 -2.22 69.51 46.38
N ILE A 977 -3.04 70.52 46.10
CA ILE A 977 -3.68 71.37 47.09
C ILE A 977 -5.19 71.07 47.12
N LYS A 978 -5.60 70.13 47.97
CA LYS A 978 -7.02 69.80 48.21
C LYS A 978 -7.66 70.85 49.14
N ASN A 979 -8.99 70.98 49.08
CA ASN A 979 -9.80 71.84 49.98
C ASN A 979 -9.54 73.37 49.95
N THR A 980 -8.88 73.89 48.91
CA THR A 980 -8.90 75.31 48.49
C THR A 980 -8.85 75.39 46.96
N ARG A 981 -9.01 76.56 46.35
CA ARG A 981 -8.73 76.81 44.93
C ARG A 981 -7.71 77.95 44.74
N GLY A 982 -7.04 77.91 43.59
CA GLY A 982 -6.02 78.90 43.18
C GLY A 982 -6.59 80.27 42.80
N PRO A 983 -5.76 81.18 42.25
CA PRO A 983 -4.33 80.99 41.98
C PRO A 983 -3.51 80.84 43.27
N PHE A 984 -2.41 80.11 43.18
CA PHE A 984 -1.45 79.89 44.25
C PHE A 984 -0.12 80.53 43.87
N ASN A 985 0.34 81.50 44.66
CA ASN A 985 1.66 82.12 44.48
C ASN A 985 2.63 81.40 45.41
N LEU A 986 3.52 80.59 44.86
CA LEU A 986 4.34 79.62 45.59
C LEU A 986 5.79 80.10 45.67
N GLU A 987 6.39 79.98 46.85
CA GLU A 987 7.79 80.29 47.10
C GLU A 987 8.47 79.11 47.78
N ILE A 988 9.56 78.63 47.19
CA ILE A 988 10.48 77.67 47.80
C ILE A 988 11.64 78.47 48.37
N PHE A 989 11.98 78.24 49.65
CA PHE A 989 13.08 78.89 50.33
C PHE A 989 13.94 77.90 51.12
N ASP A 990 15.22 78.22 51.29
CA ASP A 990 16.18 77.38 52.02
C ASP A 990 16.09 77.55 53.56
N ILE A 991 16.89 76.78 54.29
CA ILE A 991 16.98 76.86 55.76
C ILE A 991 17.37 78.25 56.31
N SER A 992 17.94 79.13 55.49
CA SER A 992 18.29 80.52 55.87
C SER A 992 17.17 81.52 55.62
N GLY A 993 16.06 81.10 54.98
CA GLY A 993 14.96 81.97 54.57
C GLY A 993 15.12 82.59 53.18
N ARG A 994 16.19 82.27 52.45
CA ARG A 994 16.42 82.79 51.09
C ARG A 994 15.50 82.08 50.11
N ILE A 995 14.75 82.85 49.33
CA ILE A 995 13.90 82.33 48.25
C ILE A 995 14.79 81.80 47.12
N ILE A 996 14.53 80.56 46.72
CA ILE A 996 15.24 79.81 45.68
C ILE A 996 14.44 79.78 44.39
N LYS A 997 13.12 79.58 44.48
CA LYS A 997 12.20 79.59 43.33
C LYS A 997 10.88 80.25 43.71
N THR A 998 10.34 81.06 42.80
CA THR A 998 8.99 81.62 42.88
C THR A 998 8.25 81.29 41.60
N PHE A 999 7.03 80.79 41.73
CA PHE A 999 6.19 80.39 40.60
C PHE A 999 4.71 80.49 41.00
N ASN A 1000 3.81 80.51 40.01
CA ASN A 1000 2.37 80.57 40.26
C ASN A 1000 1.69 79.35 39.63
N SER A 1001 0.73 78.75 40.32
CA SER A 1001 -0.14 77.72 39.75
C SER A 1001 -1.60 78.15 39.78
N ASN A 1002 -2.30 77.96 38.65
CA ASN A 1002 -3.75 78.08 38.58
C ASN A 1002 -4.46 76.73 38.84
N SER A 1003 -3.72 75.62 38.79
CA SER A 1003 -4.22 74.27 39.06
C SER A 1003 -4.09 73.93 40.55
N ASN A 1004 -4.96 73.02 41.01
CA ASN A 1004 -4.83 72.42 42.34
C ASN A 1004 -3.75 71.33 42.39
N LYS A 1005 -3.54 70.56 41.31
CA LYS A 1005 -2.40 69.62 41.15
C LYS A 1005 -1.41 70.17 40.13
N PHE A 1006 -0.14 70.26 40.47
CA PHE A 1006 0.92 70.79 39.59
C PHE A 1006 2.29 70.23 39.98
N GLU A 1007 3.18 70.13 39.00
CA GLU A 1007 4.55 69.68 39.21
C GLU A 1007 5.48 70.84 39.59
N ILE A 1008 6.43 70.57 40.49
CA ILE A 1008 7.60 71.41 40.79
C ILE A 1008 8.84 70.72 40.23
N ASN A 1009 9.12 70.93 38.95
CA ASN A 1009 10.37 70.50 38.30
C ASN A 1009 11.44 71.61 38.32
N ASN A 1010 12.64 71.33 37.78
CA ASN A 1010 13.67 72.31 37.43
C ASN A 1010 14.02 73.29 38.56
N ILE A 1011 14.37 72.77 39.74
CA ILE A 1011 14.89 73.59 40.85
C ILE A 1011 16.42 73.58 40.78
N ASN A 1012 17.04 74.71 40.42
CA ASN A 1012 18.49 74.84 40.50
C ASN A 1012 18.91 75.11 41.96
N ALA A 1013 19.00 74.03 42.74
CA ALA A 1013 19.31 74.02 44.16
C ALA A 1013 20.29 72.87 44.47
N SER A 1014 20.99 72.99 45.59
CA SER A 1014 21.75 71.87 46.17
C SER A 1014 20.80 70.89 46.84
N SER A 1015 21.26 69.67 47.11
CA SER A 1015 20.55 68.75 47.98
C SER A 1015 20.47 69.29 49.42
N GLY A 1016 19.38 69.00 50.11
CA GLY A 1016 19.09 69.53 51.44
C GLY A 1016 17.63 69.83 51.73
N ILE A 1017 17.39 70.53 52.84
CA ILE A 1017 16.05 70.87 53.33
C ILE A 1017 15.63 72.24 52.83
N TYR A 1018 14.43 72.30 52.24
CA TYR A 1018 13.78 73.51 51.76
C TYR A 1018 12.38 73.61 52.35
N TRP A 1019 11.71 74.74 52.14
CA TRP A 1019 10.33 74.96 52.55
C TRP A 1019 9.50 75.56 51.43
N LEU A 1020 8.37 74.94 51.12
CA LEU A 1020 7.34 75.46 50.21
C LEU A 1020 6.30 76.26 51.00
N ARG A 1021 6.07 77.52 50.63
CA ARG A 1021 4.95 78.33 51.17
C ARG A 1021 4.05 78.87 50.08
N ILE A 1022 2.76 78.99 50.38
CA ILE A 1022 1.78 79.67 49.54
C ILE A 1022 1.69 81.14 50.00
N LYS A 1023 2.45 82.01 49.35
CA LYS A 1023 2.61 83.44 49.69
C LYS A 1023 1.27 84.19 49.78
N ASN A 1024 0.32 83.88 48.91
CA ASN A 1024 -1.00 84.52 48.85
C ASN A 1024 -2.07 83.83 49.71
N LYS A 1025 -1.70 82.84 50.54
CA LYS A 1025 -2.61 82.14 51.48
C LYS A 1025 -1.88 81.96 52.83
N SER A 1026 -1.84 83.01 53.64
CA SER A 1026 -1.09 83.08 54.92
C SER A 1026 -1.45 82.01 55.96
N ASN A 1027 -2.55 81.30 55.79
CA ASN A 1027 -3.02 80.26 56.72
C ASN A 1027 -2.20 78.97 56.60
N PHE A 1028 -1.52 78.74 55.46
CA PHE A 1028 -0.64 77.58 55.28
C PHE A 1028 0.73 77.84 55.93
N LYS A 1029 1.09 77.04 56.95
CA LYS A 1029 2.49 76.99 57.40
C LYS A 1029 3.35 76.40 56.26
N PRO A 1030 4.62 76.80 56.12
CA PRO A 1030 5.50 76.23 55.11
C PRO A 1030 5.68 74.71 55.29
N ILE A 1031 5.71 73.96 54.19
CA ILE A 1031 5.92 72.50 54.21
C ILE A 1031 7.37 72.20 53.89
N LYS A 1032 7.96 71.27 54.66
CA LYS A 1032 9.32 70.77 54.43
C LYS A 1032 9.38 70.06 53.08
N LEU A 1033 10.17 70.58 52.16
CA LEU A 1033 10.67 69.85 50.99
C LEU A 1033 12.07 69.30 51.32
N VAL A 1034 12.42 68.17 50.74
CA VAL A 1034 13.78 67.62 50.73
C VAL A 1034 14.16 67.39 49.28
N ILE A 1035 15.28 68.00 48.86
CA ILE A 1035 15.89 67.77 47.55
C ILE A 1035 17.09 66.84 47.77
N GLU A 1036 17.23 65.79 46.96
CA GLU A 1036 18.30 64.77 47.04
C GLU A 1036 19.52 65.07 46.16
#